data_AF-A0A5C4XUQ5-F1
#
_entry.id   AF-A0A5C4XUQ5-F1
#
_cell.length_a   1.000
_cell.length_b   1.000
_cell.length_c   1.000
_cell.angle_alpha   90.00
_cell.angle_beta   90.00
_cell.angle_gamma   90.00
#
_symmetry.space_group_name_H-M   'P 1'
#
loop_
_entity.id
_entity.type
_entity.pdbx_description
1 polymer ?
#
loop_
_entity_poly.entity_id
_entity_poly.type
_entity_poly.pdbx_seq_one_letter_code
_entity_poly.pdbx_strand_id
1 'polypeptide(L)'
;MSLSHAARCSRGTRRMTSAPASSRLRRRQRRRWTQTLQLTVDRSPPASPPHFTCPLGVFMNKSLPTILLTATLSLGLLGSCSSPSSAQPPQDTGGPTKPDQPGAPSAPTNFRVRAADVSSVTLGWDAVSGAAGYVLERKTSGDYAALATPGASETTYTDTGLTPGVTYTYRLKVKTAAGESGYSAEVKGVASVAGADSDGDGISDADEQAGYDVSIKEAGTEKKTYHVTSDPLKADSDGDGLSDGQERALFTDPNKKDTDDDGLSDADEVNIWASKPNDRDSDGDAQGNPLLFDGSEVNTYGTSPTLADTDGDKYSDYTEIIDRGGRYNPLIANTPRLELSQVTAPSIELNVVRTSDNSVVKSHTASLQLGQQDSRSATDAQTQRVTADVSATVGAEISGGTDGFNAKASASLTVSAGYGYEQTASYTTDSVRSSQQTSEDALSESAAQGTTLSGGRLNVGFKVRNTGDISFNFKDLTVTALRRDPANPSSYLVVGNMTPALGAGGAVLSNGGATGTLAASLDLPADLALTLMGRPQDLLFEFSSYNLLDDAGRNFEFLKETTNAQTALVVIDYGNGDIVRERVATNVQRAGGRIVGIKLSKVLKDILKLPYATASAGGVQVLKTLRDNGSAFQGDVTSGAADHSLWATVGSNNLSIAPNTNFDDIVLTQNSEIRLVRVQDQDQDRLLSNDEYLYGTSDTNKDSDGDGLSDYDEAKVGWDVVTAGVVKGYPRRVYSNPTLKDADRDGLSDAQEKAKGTDPLNPDTDRDGDGDASDPQPLDPGVTSNVAPVIGSAAASVGIVGTPERVSLSGTASDQNNNLSGVTIAWGDGATSSVTSNPAAFAATHDYAASGSYTVSVIGTDSKGLTSPARTVTVNVTNFKTGLKAFYPLQSGGKDESGNALDASLNGAGCIKPTADRWNVNTQALLFNADSGSAGCGGDASGGMTTPGLNLKTPFSISFWVKPNGTNAQNDSWLVGQRGDAAAAYLGSVHGHAGQAGRVSFAIAGSGGDLKVTDAQDVSTSAWTHYVAVVDVTGSASTLTLYRNGTVAGSASKPAVYALATNNVWYVAGGSEGSNNNSGDSLYYGGFDDLRFYTRALAPYEIKALSQFDRFPKP
;
A
#
# COMPACT_ATOMS: atom_id res chain seq x y z
N MET A 1 0.23 37.68 23.42
CA MET A 1 -0.46 38.74 24.21
C MET A 1 -0.89 38.13 25.54
N SER A 2 -0.99 38.93 26.61
CA SER A 2 -1.25 38.53 28.02
C SER A 2 -0.09 37.72 28.66
N LEU A 3 0.76 38.27 29.55
CA LEU A 3 0.56 38.68 30.96
C LEU A 3 0.30 37.46 31.87
N SER A 4 1.08 37.16 32.93
CA SER A 4 1.69 38.07 33.93
C SER A 4 2.85 37.45 34.75
N HIS A 5 3.84 38.29 35.15
CA HIS A 5 4.60 38.31 36.44
C HIS A 5 5.34 37.05 36.98
N ALA A 6 6.46 37.12 37.73
CA ALA A 6 7.51 38.15 37.90
C ALA A 6 8.70 37.62 38.77
N ALA A 7 9.85 38.32 38.66
CA ALA A 7 10.84 38.59 39.73
C ALA A 7 11.80 37.49 40.33
N ARG A 8 13.03 37.48 39.77
CA ARG A 8 14.31 37.95 40.38
C ARG A 8 14.94 37.34 41.67
N CYS A 9 16.27 37.18 41.55
CA CYS A 9 17.34 37.38 42.56
C CYS A 9 17.55 36.35 43.69
N SER A 10 18.74 36.24 44.32
CA SER A 10 20.14 36.37 43.86
C SER A 10 21.13 35.94 44.97
N ARG A 11 22.33 35.46 44.58
CA ARG A 11 23.60 35.44 45.35
C ARG A 11 23.72 34.54 46.60
N GLY A 12 24.81 33.77 46.62
CA GLY A 12 25.25 32.96 47.78
C GLY A 12 26.60 32.27 47.57
N THR A 13 27.67 33.06 47.53
CA THR A 13 29.08 32.69 47.78
C THR A 13 29.28 31.63 48.89
N ARG A 14 30.33 30.80 48.96
CA ARG A 14 31.75 31.02 48.57
C ARG A 14 32.57 29.71 48.53
N ARG A 15 33.62 29.69 47.69
CA ARG A 15 34.83 28.82 47.68
C ARG A 15 35.07 27.83 48.85
N MET A 16 35.54 26.63 48.49
CA MET A 16 36.89 26.20 48.91
C MET A 16 37.60 25.38 47.83
N THR A 17 38.93 25.46 47.81
CA THR A 17 39.84 24.94 46.78
C THR A 17 40.64 23.76 47.29
N SER A 18 40.86 22.72 46.49
CA SER A 18 42.20 22.09 46.36
C SER A 18 42.27 21.03 45.26
N ALA A 19 43.24 21.21 44.37
CA ALA A 19 44.05 20.17 43.76
C ALA A 19 45.53 20.53 44.10
N PRO A 20 46.56 19.77 43.73
CA PRO A 20 46.58 18.45 43.09
C PRO A 20 47.48 17.42 43.81
N ALA A 21 47.54 16.18 43.32
CA ALA A 21 48.69 15.30 43.54
C ALA A 21 48.91 14.39 42.33
N SER A 22 50.17 14.29 41.87
CA SER A 22 50.56 13.42 40.75
C SER A 22 51.92 12.78 41.00
N SER A 23 52.01 11.46 40.83
CA SER A 23 53.26 10.70 40.63
C SER A 23 52.87 9.34 40.03
N ARG A 24 53.26 9.01 38.78
CA ARG A 24 54.59 8.68 38.23
C ARG A 24 55.11 7.27 38.60
N LEU A 25 54.97 6.38 37.60
CA LEU A 25 55.98 5.43 37.11
C LEU A 25 56.51 4.32 38.05
N ARG A 26 56.33 3.06 37.62
CA ARG A 26 57.43 2.33 36.94
C ARG A 26 56.97 1.10 36.16
N ARG A 27 57.51 0.97 34.94
CA ARG A 27 57.53 -0.28 34.15
C ARG A 27 58.39 -1.34 34.85
N ARG A 28 58.02 -2.62 34.68
CA ARG A 28 59.00 -3.68 34.34
C ARG A 28 58.36 -4.72 33.41
N GLN A 29 59.07 -5.06 32.33
CA GLN A 29 58.83 -6.26 31.53
C GLN A 29 59.27 -7.51 32.35
N ARG A 30 58.99 -8.77 31.99
CA ARG A 30 59.39 -9.42 30.73
C ARG A 30 58.99 -10.91 30.69
N ARG A 31 59.05 -11.47 29.47
CA ARG A 31 59.17 -12.89 29.04
C ARG A 31 57.86 -13.66 28.78
N ARG A 32 57.79 -14.11 27.52
CA ARG A 32 56.91 -15.14 26.96
C ARG A 32 57.06 -16.48 27.71
N TRP A 33 56.00 -17.28 27.69
CA TRP A 33 56.11 -18.66 27.23
C TRP A 33 54.97 -18.96 26.25
N THR A 34 55.35 -19.48 25.08
CA THR A 34 54.43 -20.11 24.13
C THR A 34 54.27 -21.56 24.57
N GLN A 35 53.04 -22.08 24.65
CA GLN A 35 52.85 -23.53 24.54
C GLN A 35 51.51 -23.86 23.89
N THR A 36 51.61 -24.38 22.68
CA THR A 36 50.53 -25.03 21.94
C THR A 36 50.19 -26.34 22.63
N LEU A 37 48.90 -26.65 22.78
CA LEU A 37 48.44 -28.02 22.95
C LEU A 37 47.21 -28.25 22.05
N GLN A 38 47.44 -28.89 20.90
CA GLN A 38 46.36 -29.59 20.20
C GLN A 38 46.14 -30.93 20.90
N LEU A 39 44.89 -31.34 21.04
CA LEU A 39 44.56 -32.74 21.32
C LEU A 39 43.26 -33.12 20.61
N THR A 40 43.43 -33.77 19.47
CA THR A 40 42.39 -34.51 18.75
C THR A 40 41.90 -35.67 19.62
N VAL A 41 40.59 -35.95 19.62
CA VAL A 41 40.05 -37.21 20.15
C VAL A 41 39.21 -37.88 19.07
N ASP A 42 39.54 -39.14 18.80
CA ASP A 42 38.95 -40.01 17.79
C ASP A 42 37.93 -40.98 18.45
N ARG A 43 37.28 -41.79 17.62
CA ARG A 43 36.09 -42.62 17.86
C ARG A 43 36.28 -43.80 18.81
N SER A 44 35.14 -44.29 19.31
CA SER A 44 34.76 -45.70 19.57
C SER A 44 34.50 -46.09 21.05
N PRO A 45 33.58 -47.06 21.32
CA PRO A 45 32.97 -47.26 22.64
C PRO A 45 33.54 -48.46 23.45
N PRO A 46 33.25 -48.56 24.77
CA PRO A 46 33.52 -49.74 25.59
C PRO A 46 32.33 -50.71 25.73
N ALA A 47 32.61 -51.95 26.15
CA ALA A 47 31.67 -53.08 26.18
C ALA A 47 31.29 -53.57 27.60
N SER A 48 30.39 -54.57 27.64
CA SER A 48 29.70 -55.20 28.79
C SER A 48 30.59 -55.90 29.83
N PRO A 49 30.01 -56.30 30.99
CA PRO A 49 29.73 -57.75 31.22
C PRO A 49 28.50 -58.02 32.14
N PRO A 50 28.15 -59.27 32.53
CA PRO A 50 28.32 -60.59 31.88
C PRO A 50 26.98 -61.37 31.68
N HIS A 51 27.02 -62.49 30.95
CA HIS A 51 25.89 -63.44 30.83
C HIS A 51 26.03 -64.67 31.75
N PHE A 52 24.90 -65.27 32.13
CA PHE A 52 24.78 -66.72 32.40
C PHE A 52 23.53 -67.30 31.70
N THR A 53 23.50 -68.61 31.51
CA THR A 53 22.81 -69.29 30.40
C THR A 53 21.72 -70.29 30.82
N CYS A 54 20.67 -70.47 29.99
CA CYS A 54 20.13 -71.80 29.61
C CYS A 54 19.15 -71.70 28.40
N PRO A 55 18.86 -72.80 27.66
CA PRO A 55 18.57 -72.72 26.22
C PRO A 55 17.13 -73.09 25.74
N LEU A 56 16.88 -72.87 24.44
CA LEU A 56 15.65 -73.22 23.69
C LEU A 56 15.37 -74.74 23.59
N GLY A 57 14.08 -75.07 23.43
CA GLY A 57 13.58 -76.40 23.07
C GLY A 57 12.21 -76.40 22.35
N VAL A 58 12.22 -76.04 21.05
CA VAL A 58 11.29 -76.41 19.95
C VAL A 58 9.95 -77.11 20.28
N PHE A 59 8.81 -76.56 19.81
CA PHE A 59 7.89 -77.23 18.85
C PHE A 59 6.85 -76.27 18.20
N MET A 60 6.34 -76.69 17.04
CA MET A 60 5.43 -76.10 16.03
C MET A 60 4.14 -75.36 16.56
N ASN A 61 3.35 -74.57 15.81
CA ASN A 61 3.19 -74.40 14.35
C ASN A 61 2.57 -73.03 13.93
N LYS A 62 2.39 -72.83 12.61
CA LYS A 62 1.99 -71.62 11.85
C LYS A 62 0.53 -71.08 11.98
N SER A 63 0.42 -69.74 11.85
CA SER A 63 -0.48 -68.96 10.95
C SER A 63 -2.03 -68.95 11.08
N LEU A 64 -2.58 -67.78 11.46
CA LEU A 64 -3.50 -66.86 10.71
C LEU A 64 -4.38 -67.38 9.53
N PRO A 65 -5.53 -66.75 9.17
CA PRO A 65 -6.48 -65.91 9.96
C PRO A 65 -8.01 -65.97 9.56
N THR A 66 -8.88 -65.23 10.30
CA THR A 66 -10.20 -64.59 9.99
C THR A 66 -11.38 -65.30 9.25
N ILE A 67 -12.62 -65.21 9.82
CA ILE A 67 -13.92 -64.68 9.23
C ILE A 67 -15.23 -65.36 9.76
N LEU A 68 -16.17 -64.52 10.23
CA LEU A 68 -17.67 -64.62 10.42
C LEU A 68 -18.37 -65.93 10.86
N LEU A 69 -19.31 -65.84 11.83
CA LEU A 69 -20.78 -65.79 11.56
C LEU A 69 -21.68 -65.43 12.80
N THR A 70 -22.71 -64.63 12.51
CA THR A 70 -23.97 -64.25 13.19
C THR A 70 -24.53 -64.97 14.45
N ALA A 71 -25.26 -64.19 15.27
CA ALA A 71 -26.48 -64.60 15.98
C ALA A 71 -27.55 -63.47 15.92
N THR A 72 -28.86 -63.80 16.00
CA THR A 72 -29.97 -62.89 15.59
C THR A 72 -31.26 -63.05 16.41
N LEU A 73 -32.03 -61.95 16.55
CA LEU A 73 -33.43 -61.81 17.06
C LEU A 73 -33.67 -62.08 18.57
N SER A 74 -34.58 -61.40 19.30
CA SER A 74 -35.48 -60.27 18.97
C SER A 74 -36.07 -59.53 20.21
N LEU A 75 -36.59 -58.33 19.94
CA LEU A 75 -37.51 -57.42 20.69
C LEU A 75 -38.45 -58.03 21.77
N GLY A 76 -38.95 -57.30 22.79
CA GLY A 76 -38.75 -55.89 23.18
C GLY A 76 -39.94 -55.25 23.96
N LEU A 77 -39.69 -54.08 24.59
CA LEU A 77 -40.62 -52.98 25.00
C LEU A 77 -41.57 -53.05 26.23
N LEU A 78 -41.54 -51.93 26.99
CA LEU A 78 -42.59 -51.24 27.80
C LEU A 78 -43.04 -51.76 29.18
N GLY A 79 -43.21 -50.82 30.14
CA GLY A 79 -44.16 -51.03 31.28
C GLY A 79 -43.86 -50.33 32.62
N SER A 80 -44.08 -49.02 32.70
CA SER A 80 -43.89 -48.12 33.87
C SER A 80 -44.54 -48.49 35.22
N CYS A 81 -43.79 -48.21 36.31
CA CYS A 81 -44.15 -47.43 37.52
C CYS A 81 -45.25 -47.86 38.54
N SER A 82 -44.96 -47.55 39.83
CA SER A 82 -45.87 -47.25 40.97
C SER A 82 -46.15 -48.33 42.03
N SER A 83 -45.84 -48.00 43.30
CA SER A 83 -46.56 -48.48 44.50
C SER A 83 -47.95 -47.78 44.59
N PRO A 84 -48.99 -48.27 45.32
CA PRO A 84 -48.93 -48.46 46.78
C PRO A 84 -49.86 -49.53 47.43
N SER A 85 -49.67 -49.69 48.75
CA SER A 85 -50.59 -50.06 49.85
C SER A 85 -52.04 -50.58 49.64
N SER A 86 -52.37 -51.59 50.47
CA SER A 86 -53.62 -51.80 51.25
C SER A 86 -54.77 -52.74 50.80
N ALA A 87 -55.27 -53.46 51.81
CA ALA A 87 -56.65 -53.97 52.05
C ALA A 87 -57.20 -55.28 51.41
N GLN A 88 -57.73 -56.13 52.31
CA GLN A 88 -58.72 -57.24 52.16
C GLN A 88 -60.05 -56.81 51.47
N PRO A 89 -61.01 -57.71 51.08
CA PRO A 89 -61.43 -59.02 51.65
C PRO A 89 -61.54 -60.13 50.52
N PRO A 90 -62.43 -61.18 50.48
CA PRO A 90 -63.49 -61.68 51.39
C PRO A 90 -63.71 -63.22 51.59
N GLN A 91 -64.40 -63.51 52.71
CA GLN A 91 -65.42 -64.55 53.03
C GLN A 91 -65.30 -66.07 52.70
N ASP A 92 -65.13 -66.84 53.79
CA ASP A 92 -66.08 -67.81 54.40
C ASP A 92 -66.50 -69.12 53.68
N THR A 93 -66.23 -70.28 54.31
CA THR A 93 -67.26 -71.20 54.90
C THR A 93 -66.69 -72.54 55.41
N GLY A 94 -67.08 -72.93 56.65
CA GLY A 94 -67.32 -74.34 57.05
C GLY A 94 -66.16 -75.25 57.51
N GLY A 95 -66.15 -75.63 58.80
CA GLY A 95 -65.59 -76.90 59.29
C GLY A 95 -66.66 -78.01 59.39
N PRO A 96 -66.46 -79.14 60.13
CA PRO A 96 -65.30 -79.51 60.97
C PRO A 96 -64.85 -81.01 60.90
N THR A 97 -63.93 -81.39 61.81
CA THR A 97 -63.44 -82.76 62.15
C THR A 97 -62.45 -83.41 61.16
N LYS A 98 -61.42 -84.18 61.57
CA LYS A 98 -61.11 -84.92 62.82
C LYS A 98 -59.58 -84.91 63.06
N PRO A 99 -59.05 -84.96 64.32
CA PRO A 99 -57.61 -84.74 64.57
C PRO A 99 -56.74 -85.99 64.42
N ASP A 100 -55.45 -85.79 64.09
CA ASP A 100 -54.37 -86.73 64.44
C ASP A 100 -53.01 -86.02 64.61
N GLN A 101 -52.22 -86.53 65.56
CA GLN A 101 -50.86 -86.19 66.07
C GLN A 101 -50.11 -84.86 65.75
N PRO A 102 -49.40 -84.27 66.75
CA PRO A 102 -48.36 -83.25 66.50
C PRO A 102 -47.17 -83.83 65.72
N GLY A 103 -46.78 -83.17 64.63
CA GLY A 103 -45.54 -83.47 63.91
C GLY A 103 -44.29 -82.91 64.62
N ALA A 104 -43.15 -83.58 64.45
CA ALA A 104 -41.87 -83.11 64.99
C ALA A 104 -41.45 -81.77 64.33
N PRO A 105 -40.74 -80.89 65.08
CA PRO A 105 -40.33 -79.59 64.54
C PRO A 105 -39.31 -79.70 63.40
N SER A 106 -39.39 -78.79 62.44
CA SER A 106 -38.44 -78.67 61.32
C SER A 106 -37.06 -78.20 61.78
N ALA A 107 -36.01 -78.64 61.10
CA ALA A 107 -34.65 -78.17 61.35
C ALA A 107 -34.50 -76.66 61.04
N PRO A 108 -33.63 -75.91 61.74
CA PRO A 108 -33.36 -74.51 61.43
C PRO A 108 -32.77 -74.29 60.03
N THR A 109 -33.21 -73.23 59.35
CA THR A 109 -32.78 -72.81 58.01
C THR A 109 -31.79 -71.64 58.05
N ASN A 110 -31.12 -71.38 56.91
CA ASN A 110 -30.12 -70.32 56.72
C ASN A 110 -29.01 -70.25 57.80
N PHE A 111 -28.69 -71.40 58.40
CA PHE A 111 -27.56 -71.55 59.31
C PHE A 111 -26.25 -71.28 58.53
N ARG A 112 -25.46 -70.32 58.99
CA ARG A 112 -24.22 -69.83 58.33
C ARG A 112 -23.26 -69.18 59.32
N VAL A 113 -22.01 -69.02 58.91
CA VAL A 113 -21.08 -68.05 59.52
C VAL A 113 -21.49 -66.65 59.09
N ARG A 114 -21.43 -65.69 60.01
CA ARG A 114 -21.66 -64.24 59.79
C ARG A 114 -20.37 -63.42 59.88
N ALA A 115 -19.42 -63.83 60.73
CA ALA A 115 -18.10 -63.23 60.88
C ALA A 115 -17.14 -64.25 61.51
N ALA A 116 -15.84 -64.09 61.30
CA ALA A 116 -14.78 -64.84 61.97
C ALA A 116 -13.68 -63.87 62.43
N ASP A 117 -12.97 -64.28 63.48
CA ASP A 117 -11.95 -63.48 64.17
C ASP A 117 -10.92 -64.46 64.78
N VAL A 118 -9.77 -63.95 65.23
CA VAL A 118 -8.59 -64.74 65.63
C VAL A 118 -8.87 -65.75 66.74
N SER A 119 -9.90 -65.52 67.55
CA SER A 119 -10.34 -66.46 68.58
C SER A 119 -11.86 -66.67 68.61
N SER A 120 -12.60 -66.24 67.58
CA SER A 120 -14.06 -66.38 67.57
C SER A 120 -14.67 -66.61 66.18
N VAL A 121 -15.86 -67.23 66.16
CA VAL A 121 -16.69 -67.39 64.95
C VAL A 121 -18.14 -67.07 65.32
N THR A 122 -18.72 -66.07 64.65
CA THR A 122 -20.12 -65.69 64.82
C THR A 122 -20.99 -66.42 63.81
N LEU A 123 -22.02 -67.09 64.31
CA LEU A 123 -22.99 -67.88 63.54
C LEU A 123 -24.36 -67.22 63.56
N GLY A 124 -25.21 -67.51 62.57
CA GLY A 124 -26.62 -67.13 62.61
C GLY A 124 -27.53 -68.01 61.76
N TRP A 125 -28.82 -68.00 62.08
CA TRP A 125 -29.89 -68.83 61.51
C TRP A 125 -31.25 -68.11 61.53
N ASP A 126 -32.26 -68.67 60.87
CA ASP A 126 -33.64 -68.16 60.94
C ASP A 126 -34.36 -68.64 62.20
N ALA A 127 -35.22 -67.79 62.77
CA ALA A 127 -36.04 -68.15 63.93
C ALA A 127 -37.07 -69.24 63.58
N VAL A 128 -37.12 -70.33 64.37
CA VAL A 128 -38.11 -71.40 64.19
C VAL A 128 -39.31 -71.20 65.12
N SER A 129 -40.51 -71.17 64.54
CA SER A 129 -41.75 -70.99 65.30
C SER A 129 -41.98 -72.11 66.32
N GLY A 130 -42.33 -71.75 67.56
CA GLY A 130 -42.49 -72.69 68.67
C GLY A 130 -41.19 -73.16 69.33
N ALA A 131 -40.04 -72.56 68.99
CA ALA A 131 -38.78 -72.80 69.71
C ALA A 131 -38.94 -72.51 71.22
N ALA A 132 -38.49 -73.46 72.04
CA ALA A 132 -38.17 -73.26 73.46
C ALA A 132 -36.68 -72.96 73.67
N GLY A 133 -35.85 -73.24 72.64
CA GLY A 133 -34.42 -72.95 72.57
C GLY A 133 -33.79 -73.73 71.42
N TYR A 134 -32.49 -73.53 71.21
CA TYR A 134 -31.70 -74.26 70.22
C TYR A 134 -30.62 -75.10 70.91
N VAL A 135 -30.07 -76.06 70.19
CA VAL A 135 -28.87 -76.81 70.59
C VAL A 135 -27.85 -76.68 69.47
N LEU A 136 -26.76 -75.97 69.75
CA LEU A 136 -25.65 -75.76 68.85
C LEU A 136 -24.52 -76.72 69.24
N GLU A 137 -24.00 -77.46 68.25
CA GLU A 137 -22.92 -78.43 68.42
C GLU A 137 -21.75 -78.10 67.49
N ARG A 138 -20.53 -78.37 67.97
CA ARG A 138 -19.25 -78.13 67.27
C ARG A 138 -18.39 -79.38 67.25
N LYS A 139 -17.70 -79.62 66.14
CA LYS A 139 -16.57 -80.56 66.03
C LYS A 139 -15.35 -79.84 65.44
N THR A 140 -14.15 -80.23 65.85
CA THR A 140 -12.89 -79.85 65.19
C THR A 140 -12.37 -81.01 64.35
N SER A 141 -12.41 -82.21 64.91
CA SER A 141 -12.22 -83.49 64.21
C SER A 141 -12.97 -84.58 64.99
N GLY A 142 -13.49 -85.60 64.29
CA GLY A 142 -14.29 -86.66 64.91
C GLY A 142 -15.71 -86.22 65.29
N ASP A 143 -16.14 -86.59 66.49
CA ASP A 143 -17.52 -86.43 66.96
C ASP A 143 -17.90 -84.99 67.36
N TYR A 144 -19.21 -84.72 67.36
CA TYR A 144 -19.78 -83.45 67.78
C TYR A 144 -19.94 -83.36 69.30
N ALA A 145 -19.52 -82.22 69.87
CA ALA A 145 -19.81 -81.84 71.25
C ALA A 145 -20.84 -80.70 71.31
N ALA A 146 -21.65 -80.67 72.37
CA ALA A 146 -22.53 -79.55 72.65
C ALA A 146 -21.71 -78.29 72.96
N LEU A 147 -21.94 -77.22 72.21
CA LEU A 147 -21.27 -75.93 72.37
C LEU A 147 -22.12 -75.00 73.23
N ALA A 148 -23.40 -74.84 72.86
CA ALA A 148 -24.31 -73.93 73.54
C ALA A 148 -25.78 -74.35 73.37
N THR A 149 -26.63 -73.82 74.24
CA THR A 149 -28.10 -73.90 74.09
C THR A 149 -28.72 -72.50 74.05
N PRO A 150 -28.69 -71.81 72.89
CA PRO A 150 -29.29 -70.48 72.74
C PRO A 150 -30.78 -70.47 73.10
N GLY A 151 -31.27 -69.34 73.64
CA GLY A 151 -32.67 -69.15 74.01
C GLY A 151 -33.62 -69.14 72.80
N ALA A 152 -34.93 -69.25 73.06
CA ALA A 152 -35.96 -69.29 72.02
C ALA A 152 -35.92 -68.10 71.04
N SER A 153 -35.52 -66.92 71.51
CA SER A 153 -35.40 -65.68 70.75
C SER A 153 -34.06 -65.51 70.02
N GLU A 154 -33.07 -66.34 70.30
CA GLU A 154 -31.72 -66.18 69.75
C GLU A 154 -31.66 -66.68 68.30
N THR A 155 -31.11 -65.83 67.42
CA THR A 155 -30.88 -66.14 65.99
C THR A 155 -29.41 -66.03 65.58
N THR A 156 -28.54 -65.76 66.56
CA THR A 156 -27.08 -65.65 66.41
C THR A 156 -26.37 -66.24 67.63
N TYR A 157 -25.12 -66.66 67.45
CA TYR A 157 -24.24 -67.05 68.55
C TYR A 157 -22.78 -66.87 68.16
N THR A 158 -21.98 -66.25 69.04
CA THR A 158 -20.53 -66.11 68.86
C THR A 158 -19.82 -67.15 69.71
N ASP A 159 -19.17 -68.08 69.02
CA ASP A 159 -18.26 -69.05 69.62
C ASP A 159 -16.90 -68.39 69.88
N THR A 160 -16.35 -68.52 71.08
CA THR A 160 -15.14 -67.78 71.53
C THR A 160 -14.11 -68.71 72.16
N GLY A 161 -12.85 -68.26 72.22
CA GLY A 161 -11.74 -69.07 72.71
C GLY A 161 -11.26 -70.13 71.70
N LEU A 162 -11.47 -69.86 70.41
CA LEU A 162 -11.01 -70.71 69.31
C LEU A 162 -9.50 -70.62 69.11
N THR A 163 -8.92 -71.68 68.56
CA THR A 163 -7.50 -71.70 68.16
C THR A 163 -7.39 -71.13 66.74
N PRO A 164 -6.52 -70.13 66.49
CA PRO A 164 -6.31 -69.55 65.17
C PRO A 164 -5.96 -70.60 64.10
N GLY A 165 -6.49 -70.44 62.89
CA GLY A 165 -6.24 -71.32 61.74
C GLY A 165 -6.93 -72.70 61.78
N VAL A 166 -7.72 -72.99 62.82
CA VAL A 166 -8.40 -74.28 62.97
C VAL A 166 -9.81 -74.22 62.38
N THR A 167 -10.16 -75.18 61.53
CA THR A 167 -11.54 -75.33 61.03
C THR A 167 -12.43 -75.99 62.07
N TYR A 168 -13.49 -75.29 62.46
CA TYR A 168 -14.58 -75.79 63.29
C TYR A 168 -15.79 -76.04 62.40
N THR A 169 -16.43 -77.19 62.55
CA THR A 169 -17.67 -77.52 61.86
C THR A 169 -18.81 -77.53 62.86
N TYR A 170 -19.89 -76.83 62.52
CA TYR A 170 -21.04 -76.57 63.37
C TYR A 170 -22.30 -77.24 62.81
N ARG A 171 -23.23 -77.57 63.69
CA ARG A 171 -24.62 -77.94 63.33
C ARG A 171 -25.59 -77.50 64.42
N LEU A 172 -26.82 -77.18 64.03
CA LEU A 172 -27.83 -76.61 64.90
C LEU A 172 -29.13 -77.43 64.83
N LYS A 173 -29.81 -77.65 65.95
CA LYS A 173 -31.20 -78.15 66.00
C LYS A 173 -32.05 -77.27 66.92
N VAL A 174 -33.36 -77.24 66.69
CA VAL A 174 -34.30 -76.55 67.59
C VAL A 174 -34.90 -77.55 68.57
N LYS A 175 -35.19 -77.07 69.78
CA LYS A 175 -35.95 -77.76 70.81
C LYS A 175 -37.28 -77.03 71.00
N THR A 176 -38.39 -77.73 70.88
CA THR A 176 -39.74 -77.21 71.13
C THR A 176 -40.41 -78.00 72.26
N ALA A 177 -41.59 -77.57 72.69
CA ALA A 177 -42.40 -78.36 73.63
C ALA A 177 -42.86 -79.73 73.07
N ALA A 178 -42.77 -79.94 71.74
CA ALA A 178 -43.14 -81.19 71.07
C ALA A 178 -41.96 -82.15 70.83
N GLY A 179 -40.71 -81.72 71.06
CA GLY A 179 -39.50 -82.51 70.85
C GLY A 179 -38.35 -81.71 70.26
N GLU A 180 -37.30 -82.42 69.83
CA GLU A 180 -36.15 -81.83 69.12
C GLU A 180 -36.26 -82.10 67.62
N SER A 181 -35.76 -81.16 66.80
CA SER A 181 -35.71 -81.32 65.34
C SER A 181 -34.51 -82.17 64.91
N GLY A 182 -34.47 -82.53 63.62
CA GLY A 182 -33.21 -82.88 62.95
C GLY A 182 -32.22 -81.71 62.97
N TYR A 183 -30.94 -82.01 62.74
CA TYR A 183 -29.90 -81.00 62.60
C TYR A 183 -30.01 -80.25 61.25
N SER A 184 -29.56 -79.00 61.24
CA SER A 184 -29.28 -78.19 60.05
C SER A 184 -28.23 -78.84 59.16
N ALA A 185 -28.02 -78.28 57.97
CA ALA A 185 -26.79 -78.51 57.23
C ALA A 185 -25.55 -78.17 58.09
N GLU A 186 -24.45 -78.90 57.87
CA GLU A 186 -23.17 -78.61 58.51
C GLU A 186 -22.58 -77.31 57.94
N VAL A 187 -22.13 -76.41 58.81
CA VAL A 187 -21.48 -75.15 58.44
C VAL A 187 -20.04 -75.19 58.93
N LYS A 188 -19.08 -74.75 58.11
CA LYS A 188 -17.67 -74.63 58.52
C LYS A 188 -17.33 -73.17 58.77
N GLY A 189 -16.66 -72.90 59.89
CA GLY A 189 -15.99 -71.64 60.17
C GLY A 189 -14.55 -71.90 60.58
N VAL A 190 -13.62 -71.09 60.09
CA VAL A 190 -12.22 -71.11 60.51
C VAL A 190 -12.02 -69.89 61.39
N ALA A 191 -11.42 -70.03 62.57
CA ALA A 191 -10.96 -68.85 63.31
C ALA A 191 -9.74 -68.28 62.57
N SER A 192 -9.74 -66.99 62.23
CA SER A 192 -8.67 -66.39 61.44
C SER A 192 -7.30 -66.62 62.09
N VAL A 193 -6.23 -66.72 61.31
CA VAL A 193 -4.88 -66.63 61.90
C VAL A 193 -4.60 -65.18 62.31
N ALA A 194 -3.84 -64.96 63.38
CA ALA A 194 -3.41 -63.61 63.71
C ALA A 194 -2.48 -63.10 62.60
N GLY A 195 -2.89 -62.02 61.91
CA GLY A 195 -2.27 -61.59 60.66
C GLY A 195 -2.74 -62.37 59.41
N ALA A 196 -3.96 -62.94 59.44
CA ALA A 196 -4.67 -63.31 58.21
C ALA A 196 -5.01 -62.04 57.43
N ASP A 197 -4.77 -62.06 56.14
CA ASP A 197 -5.13 -61.07 55.13
C ASP A 197 -6.01 -61.86 54.15
N SER A 198 -7.33 -61.68 54.23
CA SER A 198 -8.31 -62.60 53.64
C SER A 198 -8.63 -62.33 52.17
N ASP A 199 -8.38 -61.12 51.69
CA ASP A 199 -8.57 -60.70 50.29
C ASP A 199 -7.25 -60.36 49.57
N GLY A 200 -6.14 -60.17 50.31
CA GLY A 200 -4.77 -60.09 49.79
C GLY A 200 -4.26 -58.67 49.58
N ASP A 201 -4.80 -57.68 50.28
CA ASP A 201 -4.59 -56.25 50.05
C ASP A 201 -3.38 -55.67 50.82
N GLY A 202 -2.88 -56.38 51.83
CA GLY A 202 -1.76 -55.97 52.69
C GLY A 202 -2.13 -55.46 54.08
N ILE A 203 -3.41 -55.34 54.42
CA ILE A 203 -3.94 -55.24 55.78
C ILE A 203 -4.33 -56.65 56.26
N SER A 204 -4.46 -56.85 57.57
CA SER A 204 -5.00 -58.09 58.13
C SER A 204 -6.42 -57.91 58.65
N ASP A 205 -7.27 -58.94 58.62
CA ASP A 205 -8.69 -58.90 59.02
C ASP A 205 -8.94 -58.16 60.35
N ALA A 206 -7.99 -58.27 61.28
CA ALA A 206 -8.04 -57.69 62.62
C ALA A 206 -7.62 -56.22 62.68
N ASP A 207 -6.72 -55.77 61.79
CA ASP A 207 -6.30 -54.37 61.64
C ASP A 207 -7.40 -53.55 60.93
N GLU A 208 -8.07 -54.15 59.96
CA GLU A 208 -9.21 -53.58 59.22
C GLU A 208 -10.40 -53.29 60.14
N GLN A 209 -10.77 -54.27 60.97
CA GLN A 209 -11.81 -54.14 62.00
C GLN A 209 -11.40 -53.23 63.15
N ALA A 210 -10.10 -53.10 63.42
CA ALA A 210 -9.57 -52.18 64.44
C ALA A 210 -9.49 -50.72 63.94
N GLY A 211 -9.42 -50.54 62.62
CA GLY A 211 -9.49 -49.25 61.96
C GLY A 211 -8.26 -48.35 62.13
N TYR A 212 -8.37 -47.15 61.56
CA TYR A 212 -7.38 -46.09 61.68
C TYR A 212 -8.02 -44.70 61.61
N ASP A 213 -7.22 -43.67 61.92
CA ASP A 213 -7.70 -42.28 61.98
C ASP A 213 -7.34 -41.53 60.69
N VAL A 214 -8.38 -41.13 59.93
CA VAL A 214 -8.32 -40.28 58.73
C VAL A 214 -8.49 -38.82 59.13
N SER A 215 -7.76 -37.89 58.52
CA SER A 215 -7.79 -36.46 58.89
C SER A 215 -7.94 -35.53 57.68
N ILE A 216 -9.17 -35.11 57.44
CA ILE A 216 -9.56 -34.22 56.33
C ILE A 216 -9.26 -32.76 56.69
N LYS A 217 -8.63 -32.01 55.78
CA LYS A 217 -8.52 -30.55 55.82
C LYS A 217 -9.70 -29.96 55.04
N GLU A 218 -10.60 -29.29 55.76
CA GLU A 218 -11.63 -28.46 55.13
C GLU A 218 -10.98 -27.13 54.67
N ALA A 219 -11.40 -26.62 53.50
CA ALA A 219 -10.82 -25.43 52.88
C ALA A 219 -10.92 -24.19 53.79
N GLY A 220 -9.76 -23.72 54.28
CA GLY A 220 -9.64 -22.58 55.19
C GLY A 220 -9.90 -22.87 56.69
N THR A 221 -10.12 -24.13 57.09
CA THR A 221 -10.51 -24.50 58.48
C THR A 221 -9.56 -25.51 59.16
N GLU A 222 -9.81 -25.81 60.44
CA GLU A 222 -9.05 -26.81 61.20
C GLU A 222 -9.31 -28.24 60.68
N LYS A 223 -8.30 -29.12 60.79
CA LYS A 223 -8.42 -30.52 60.36
C LYS A 223 -9.45 -31.27 61.21
N LYS A 224 -10.28 -32.09 60.56
CA LYS A 224 -11.30 -32.93 61.19
C LYS A 224 -10.91 -34.39 61.05
N THR A 225 -10.77 -35.07 62.19
CA THR A 225 -10.34 -36.47 62.27
C THR A 225 -11.54 -37.39 62.46
N TYR A 226 -11.55 -38.50 61.72
CA TYR A 226 -12.56 -39.56 61.74
C TYR A 226 -11.87 -40.90 61.94
N HIS A 227 -12.55 -41.86 62.56
CA HIS A 227 -12.06 -43.22 62.73
C HIS A 227 -12.81 -44.16 61.78
N VAL A 228 -12.09 -44.88 60.92
CA VAL A 228 -12.62 -45.64 59.78
C VAL A 228 -12.17 -47.11 59.83
N THR A 229 -12.95 -48.01 59.23
CA THR A 229 -12.73 -49.48 59.21
C THR A 229 -13.14 -50.05 57.85
N SER A 230 -12.42 -51.03 57.31
CA SER A 230 -12.72 -51.70 56.03
C SER A 230 -13.55 -53.00 56.17
N ASP A 231 -13.95 -53.60 55.03
CA ASP A 231 -14.62 -54.91 54.91
C ASP A 231 -13.60 -56.02 54.58
N PRO A 232 -13.19 -56.89 55.55
CA PRO A 232 -12.09 -57.87 55.43
C PRO A 232 -12.21 -59.00 54.41
N LEU A 233 -13.11 -58.85 53.43
CA LEU A 233 -13.36 -59.79 52.35
C LEU A 233 -13.36 -59.07 50.99
N LYS A 234 -12.96 -57.79 50.96
CA LYS A 234 -12.81 -56.94 49.78
C LYS A 234 -11.54 -56.10 49.89
N ALA A 235 -10.55 -56.43 49.06
CA ALA A 235 -9.33 -55.65 48.88
C ALA A 235 -9.52 -54.25 48.25
N ASP A 236 -10.77 -53.77 48.16
CA ASP A 236 -11.22 -52.47 47.63
C ASP A 236 -12.68 -52.36 48.10
N SER A 237 -12.85 -51.77 49.29
CA SER A 237 -14.09 -51.87 50.06
C SER A 237 -15.24 -51.11 49.44
N ASP A 238 -14.97 -49.99 48.77
CA ASP A 238 -15.97 -49.16 48.08
C ASP A 238 -15.97 -49.26 46.54
N GLY A 239 -14.88 -49.73 45.93
CA GLY A 239 -14.71 -49.93 44.49
C GLY A 239 -14.16 -48.73 43.70
N ASP A 240 -13.34 -47.84 44.27
CA ASP A 240 -12.79 -46.65 43.56
C ASP A 240 -11.56 -46.99 42.69
N GLY A 241 -10.83 -48.04 43.07
CA GLY A 241 -9.63 -48.53 42.39
C GLY A 241 -8.31 -48.40 43.16
N LEU A 242 -8.32 -47.83 44.37
CA LEU A 242 -7.32 -48.07 45.40
C LEU A 242 -7.72 -49.30 46.23
N SER A 243 -6.73 -50.01 46.78
CA SER A 243 -6.99 -51.01 47.82
C SER A 243 -7.00 -50.37 49.20
N ASP A 244 -7.72 -50.95 50.15
CA ASP A 244 -7.85 -50.43 51.52
C ASP A 244 -6.46 -50.26 52.18
N GLY A 245 -5.50 -51.12 51.84
CA GLY A 245 -4.08 -51.07 52.21
C GLY A 245 -3.29 -49.94 51.56
N GLN A 246 -3.64 -49.50 50.35
CA GLN A 246 -3.13 -48.27 49.74
C GLN A 246 -3.72 -47.04 50.42
N GLU A 247 -5.03 -47.06 50.67
CA GLU A 247 -5.75 -45.99 51.36
C GLU A 247 -5.26 -45.75 52.79
N ARG A 248 -4.99 -46.82 53.53
CA ARG A 248 -4.36 -46.76 54.86
C ARG A 248 -2.97 -46.12 54.83
N ALA A 249 -2.25 -46.22 53.71
CA ALA A 249 -0.96 -45.56 53.53
C ALA A 249 -1.10 -44.07 53.09
N LEU A 250 -2.23 -43.70 52.49
CA LEU A 250 -2.58 -42.35 52.05
C LEU A 250 -3.35 -41.54 53.12
N PHE A 251 -3.92 -42.24 54.12
CA PHE A 251 -4.84 -41.71 55.12
C PHE A 251 -6.18 -41.22 54.52
N THR A 252 -6.81 -42.08 53.71
CA THR A 252 -8.17 -41.93 53.13
C THR A 252 -9.18 -42.89 53.78
N ASP A 253 -10.49 -42.75 53.54
CA ASP A 253 -11.57 -43.58 54.12
C ASP A 253 -12.02 -44.70 53.15
N PRO A 254 -11.72 -45.99 53.43
CA PRO A 254 -11.95 -47.11 52.50
C PRO A 254 -13.42 -47.45 52.24
N ASN A 255 -14.36 -46.68 52.80
CA ASN A 255 -15.78 -46.81 52.55
C ASN A 255 -16.33 -45.68 51.66
N LYS A 256 -15.48 -44.75 51.21
CA LYS A 256 -15.89 -43.47 50.64
C LYS A 256 -14.89 -42.94 49.59
N LYS A 257 -15.14 -43.34 48.33
CA LYS A 257 -14.47 -42.98 47.06
C LYS A 257 -13.84 -41.61 46.92
N ASP A 258 -14.41 -40.62 47.59
CA ASP A 258 -14.04 -39.21 47.58
C ASP A 258 -13.96 -38.90 49.06
N THR A 259 -12.78 -39.01 49.66
CA THR A 259 -12.62 -38.99 51.12
C THR A 259 -13.10 -37.68 51.71
N ASP A 260 -12.85 -36.55 51.04
CA ASP A 260 -13.11 -35.23 51.59
C ASP A 260 -14.36 -34.51 51.06
N ASP A 261 -15.12 -35.06 50.11
CA ASP A 261 -16.30 -34.48 49.44
C ASP A 261 -16.00 -33.24 48.58
N ASP A 262 -14.93 -33.28 47.79
CA ASP A 262 -14.54 -32.19 46.88
C ASP A 262 -14.99 -32.40 45.42
N GLY A 263 -15.27 -33.65 45.03
CA GLY A 263 -15.71 -34.05 43.69
C GLY A 263 -14.70 -34.82 42.84
N LEU A 264 -13.48 -35.11 43.33
CA LEU A 264 -12.58 -36.12 42.78
C LEU A 264 -12.67 -37.43 43.58
N SER A 265 -12.23 -38.54 42.98
CA SER A 265 -12.03 -39.78 43.74
C SER A 265 -10.60 -39.89 44.25
N ASP A 266 -10.39 -40.54 45.38
CA ASP A 266 -9.07 -40.72 45.99
C ASP A 266 -8.10 -41.40 45.01
N ALA A 267 -8.61 -42.37 44.23
CA ALA A 267 -7.92 -42.97 43.10
C ALA A 267 -7.57 -41.99 41.97
N ASP A 268 -8.48 -41.11 41.55
CA ASP A 268 -8.23 -40.11 40.50
C ASP A 268 -7.19 -39.07 40.96
N GLU A 269 -7.30 -38.62 42.20
CA GLU A 269 -6.36 -37.69 42.82
C GLU A 269 -4.94 -38.23 42.86
N VAL A 270 -4.76 -39.45 43.35
CA VAL A 270 -3.44 -40.08 43.47
C VAL A 270 -2.86 -40.47 42.11
N ASN A 271 -3.67 -41.06 41.23
CA ASN A 271 -3.16 -41.67 39.99
C ASN A 271 -3.16 -40.70 38.79
N ILE A 272 -4.02 -39.68 38.77
CA ILE A 272 -4.14 -38.72 37.67
C ILE A 272 -3.60 -37.36 38.09
N TRP A 273 -4.17 -36.74 39.13
CA TRP A 273 -3.95 -35.32 39.41
C TRP A 273 -2.70 -35.02 40.25
N ALA A 274 -2.27 -35.97 41.08
CA ALA A 274 -1.30 -35.78 42.15
C ALA A 274 -1.67 -34.63 43.12
N SER A 275 -2.97 -34.45 43.35
CA SER A 275 -3.56 -33.66 44.45
C SER A 275 -3.49 -34.45 45.77
N LYS A 276 -4.17 -33.99 46.82
CA LYS A 276 -4.16 -34.58 48.15
C LYS A 276 -5.57 -35.06 48.54
N PRO A 277 -5.83 -36.39 48.60
CA PRO A 277 -7.17 -36.96 48.86
C PRO A 277 -7.65 -36.87 50.31
N ASN A 278 -7.22 -35.84 51.03
CA ASN A 278 -7.74 -35.48 52.35
C ASN A 278 -7.61 -33.97 52.58
N ASP A 279 -7.62 -33.19 51.49
CA ASP A 279 -7.44 -31.76 51.46
C ASP A 279 -8.05 -31.10 50.21
N ARG A 280 -9.39 -30.87 50.23
CA ARG A 280 -10.30 -30.20 49.27
C ARG A 280 -9.81 -28.94 48.53
N ASP A 281 -8.64 -28.43 48.86
CA ASP A 281 -8.04 -27.19 48.40
C ASP A 281 -6.52 -27.43 48.45
N SER A 282 -6.04 -28.18 47.46
CA SER A 282 -4.72 -28.82 47.53
C SER A 282 -3.57 -27.83 47.49
N ASP A 283 -3.70 -26.72 46.77
CA ASP A 283 -2.71 -25.66 46.70
C ASP A 283 -3.02 -24.47 47.63
N GLY A 284 -4.24 -24.36 48.16
CA GLY A 284 -4.63 -23.36 49.15
C GLY A 284 -5.17 -22.04 48.58
N ASP A 285 -5.49 -22.00 47.28
CA ASP A 285 -6.04 -20.85 46.56
C ASP A 285 -7.51 -20.54 46.93
N ALA A 286 -8.31 -21.57 47.20
CA ALA A 286 -9.77 -21.48 47.17
C ALA A 286 -10.37 -20.52 48.21
N GLN A 287 -9.63 -20.24 49.29
CA GLN A 287 -10.06 -19.39 50.43
C GLN A 287 -11.42 -19.83 51.04
N GLY A 288 -11.72 -21.12 50.98
CA GLY A 288 -12.99 -21.69 51.45
C GLY A 288 -14.18 -21.55 50.48
N ASN A 289 -13.93 -21.17 49.23
CA ASN A 289 -14.95 -21.10 48.18
C ASN A 289 -15.06 -22.45 47.44
N PRO A 290 -16.21 -23.15 47.50
CA PRO A 290 -16.36 -24.48 46.90
C PRO A 290 -16.32 -24.50 45.37
N LEU A 291 -16.28 -23.34 44.70
CA LEU A 291 -16.06 -23.27 43.25
C LEU A 291 -14.62 -23.61 42.85
N LEU A 292 -13.68 -23.61 43.79
CA LEU A 292 -12.24 -23.80 43.58
C LEU A 292 -11.68 -24.94 44.44
N PHE A 293 -12.53 -25.90 44.82
CA PHE A 293 -12.03 -27.17 45.31
C PHE A 293 -11.53 -28.01 44.14
N ASP A 294 -10.56 -28.89 44.34
CA ASP A 294 -9.82 -29.61 43.29
C ASP A 294 -10.78 -30.27 42.26
N GLY A 295 -11.87 -30.88 42.73
CA GLY A 295 -12.93 -31.42 41.88
C GLY A 295 -13.72 -30.41 41.05
N SER A 296 -13.97 -29.20 41.56
CA SER A 296 -14.61 -28.12 40.79
C SER A 296 -13.63 -27.46 39.82
N GLU A 297 -12.37 -27.30 40.21
CA GLU A 297 -11.29 -26.85 39.35
C GLU A 297 -11.14 -27.74 38.11
N VAL A 298 -10.96 -29.05 38.32
CA VAL A 298 -10.81 -30.02 37.23
C VAL A 298 -12.05 -30.10 36.35
N ASN A 299 -13.24 -30.23 36.93
CA ASN A 299 -14.45 -30.57 36.18
C ASN A 299 -15.21 -29.35 35.62
N THR A 300 -15.08 -28.16 36.23
CA THR A 300 -15.84 -26.95 35.84
C THR A 300 -14.99 -25.92 35.13
N TYR A 301 -13.81 -25.59 35.70
CA TYR A 301 -12.96 -24.52 35.19
C TYR A 301 -11.82 -25.04 34.29
N GLY A 302 -11.43 -26.29 34.47
CA GLY A 302 -10.30 -26.92 33.80
C GLY A 302 -8.94 -26.42 34.29
N THR A 303 -8.86 -25.84 35.49
CA THR A 303 -7.63 -25.38 36.15
C THR A 303 -6.83 -26.54 36.76
N SER A 304 -5.70 -26.24 37.40
CA SER A 304 -4.75 -27.22 37.93
C SER A 304 -4.86 -27.33 39.46
N PRO A 305 -5.38 -28.44 40.03
CA PRO A 305 -5.66 -28.62 41.48
C PRO A 305 -4.41 -28.79 42.37
N THR A 306 -3.32 -28.14 42.01
CA THR A 306 -1.98 -28.30 42.58
C THR A 306 -1.11 -27.06 42.35
N LEU A 307 -1.65 -26.03 41.70
CA LEU A 307 -0.98 -24.83 41.25
C LEU A 307 -1.97 -23.67 41.25
N ALA A 308 -2.07 -22.98 42.40
CA ALA A 308 -2.92 -21.83 42.68
C ALA A 308 -2.96 -20.72 41.63
N ASP A 309 -1.98 -20.67 40.73
CA ASP A 309 -1.87 -19.79 39.58
C ASP A 309 -1.63 -20.72 38.39
N THR A 310 -2.71 -21.10 37.69
CA THR A 310 -2.65 -22.17 36.68
C THR A 310 -1.77 -21.78 35.50
N ASP A 311 -1.92 -20.57 34.95
CA ASP A 311 -1.17 -20.14 33.76
C ASP A 311 0.15 -19.39 34.07
N GLY A 312 0.43 -19.08 35.34
CA GLY A 312 1.72 -18.58 35.83
C GLY A 312 1.89 -17.07 35.70
N ASP A 313 0.81 -16.28 35.66
CA ASP A 313 0.82 -14.83 35.44
C ASP A 313 0.87 -13.95 36.73
N LYS A 314 0.84 -14.59 37.91
CA LYS A 314 0.71 -14.06 39.29
C LYS A 314 -0.71 -13.66 39.75
N TYR A 315 -1.73 -13.79 38.93
CA TYR A 315 -3.09 -13.88 39.42
C TYR A 315 -3.39 -15.34 39.74
N SER A 316 -4.00 -15.56 40.90
CA SER A 316 -4.42 -16.90 41.27
C SER A 316 -5.75 -17.22 40.58
N ASP A 317 -6.10 -18.50 40.47
CA ASP A 317 -7.33 -18.93 39.82
C ASP A 317 -8.56 -18.34 40.56
N TYR A 318 -8.50 -18.24 41.90
CA TYR A 318 -9.41 -17.42 42.72
C TYR A 318 -9.51 -15.97 42.28
N THR A 319 -8.38 -15.33 42.00
CA THR A 319 -8.32 -13.90 41.67
C THR A 319 -9.06 -13.60 40.36
N GLU A 320 -8.95 -14.49 39.38
CA GLU A 320 -9.54 -14.33 38.06
C GLU A 320 -11.01 -14.74 38.00
N ILE A 321 -11.34 -15.91 38.58
CA ILE A 321 -12.69 -16.46 38.59
C ILE A 321 -13.58 -15.67 39.56
N ILE A 322 -13.10 -15.37 40.78
CA ILE A 322 -13.93 -14.82 41.87
C ILE A 322 -13.74 -13.30 42.02
N ASP A 323 -12.57 -12.82 42.42
CA ASP A 323 -12.36 -11.39 42.75
C ASP A 323 -12.60 -10.47 41.56
N ARG A 324 -12.23 -10.93 40.36
CA ARG A 324 -12.43 -10.19 39.10
C ARG A 324 -13.72 -10.58 38.36
N GLY A 325 -14.51 -11.49 38.94
CA GLY A 325 -15.83 -11.88 38.47
C GLY A 325 -15.83 -12.60 37.11
N GLY A 326 -14.88 -13.50 36.89
CA GLY A 326 -14.78 -14.35 35.69
C GLY A 326 -14.54 -13.57 34.38
N ARG A 327 -13.94 -12.37 34.49
CA ARG A 327 -13.59 -11.53 33.32
C ARG A 327 -12.34 -12.01 32.59
N TYR A 328 -11.45 -12.66 33.32
CA TYR A 328 -10.22 -13.26 32.81
C TYR A 328 -10.37 -14.78 32.82
N ASN A 329 -9.59 -15.45 32.01
CA ASN A 329 -9.66 -16.90 31.85
C ASN A 329 -8.36 -17.49 32.44
N PRO A 330 -8.41 -18.24 33.56
CA PRO A 330 -7.22 -18.75 34.26
C PRO A 330 -6.41 -19.81 33.49
N LEU A 331 -6.82 -20.06 32.24
CA LEU A 331 -6.12 -20.88 31.28
C LEU A 331 -5.39 -20.03 30.22
N ILE A 332 -5.41 -18.70 30.32
CA ILE A 332 -4.88 -17.74 29.35
C ILE A 332 -4.13 -16.60 30.04
N ALA A 333 -2.80 -16.72 30.10
CA ALA A 333 -1.96 -15.83 30.88
C ALA A 333 -2.07 -14.36 30.47
N ASN A 334 -2.52 -13.53 31.42
CA ASN A 334 -2.61 -12.08 31.29
C ASN A 334 -1.19 -11.51 31.34
N THR A 335 -0.50 -11.55 30.22
CA THR A 335 0.88 -11.08 30.10
C THR A 335 0.93 -9.63 29.60
N PRO A 336 1.98 -8.86 29.93
CA PRO A 336 2.15 -7.52 29.38
C PRO A 336 2.45 -7.61 27.87
N ARG A 337 1.52 -7.17 27.02
CA ARG A 337 1.66 -7.25 25.56
C ARG A 337 2.05 -5.88 24.99
N LEU A 338 3.21 -5.79 24.37
CA LEU A 338 3.66 -4.59 23.65
C LEU A 338 3.33 -4.68 22.17
N GLU A 339 2.89 -3.59 21.55
CA GLU A 339 2.73 -3.42 20.10
C GLU A 339 3.68 -2.31 19.63
N LEU A 340 4.68 -2.64 18.80
CA LEU A 340 5.53 -1.67 18.10
C LEU A 340 4.83 -1.27 16.79
N SER A 341 4.38 -0.02 16.71
CA SER A 341 3.80 0.56 15.50
C SER A 341 4.73 1.64 14.92
N GLN A 342 4.87 1.68 13.60
CA GLN A 342 5.56 2.78 12.92
C GLN A 342 4.57 3.92 12.64
N VAL A 343 4.85 5.12 13.15
CA VAL A 343 3.92 6.28 13.08
C VAL A 343 4.46 7.46 12.29
N THR A 344 5.77 7.54 12.05
CA THR A 344 6.30 8.34 10.96
C THR A 344 6.93 7.39 9.96
N ALA A 345 6.68 7.62 8.68
CA ALA A 345 7.33 6.86 7.65
C ALA A 345 8.87 7.05 7.72
N PRO A 346 9.67 6.03 7.36
CA PRO A 346 11.11 6.13 7.31
C PRO A 346 11.56 7.23 6.36
N SER A 347 12.59 7.96 6.78
CA SER A 347 13.42 8.72 5.86
C SER A 347 14.82 8.15 5.86
N ILE A 348 15.32 7.82 4.67
CA ILE A 348 16.70 7.41 4.45
C ILE A 348 17.41 8.60 3.81
N GLU A 349 18.44 9.09 4.47
CA GLU A 349 19.36 10.11 3.97
C GLU A 349 20.61 9.43 3.40
N LEU A 350 21.14 9.90 2.28
CA LEU A 350 22.38 9.46 1.66
C LEU A 350 23.20 10.67 1.20
N ASN A 351 24.44 10.78 1.68
CA ASN A 351 25.29 11.93 1.38
C ASN A 351 26.24 11.64 0.21
N VAL A 352 26.23 12.51 -0.79
CA VAL A 352 27.24 12.58 -1.85
C VAL A 352 28.33 13.54 -1.38
N VAL A 353 29.56 13.04 -1.19
CA VAL A 353 30.71 13.84 -0.74
C VAL A 353 31.73 14.04 -1.85
N ARG A 354 32.51 15.11 -1.78
CA ARG A 354 33.64 15.37 -2.68
C ARG A 354 34.85 14.53 -2.23
N THR A 355 35.44 13.77 -3.15
CA THR A 355 36.53 12.80 -2.84
C THR A 355 37.80 13.47 -2.31
N SER A 356 38.02 14.76 -2.57
CA SER A 356 39.23 15.49 -2.15
C SER A 356 39.25 15.95 -0.70
N ASP A 357 38.08 16.18 -0.08
CA ASP A 357 37.96 16.79 1.26
C ASP A 357 36.84 16.18 2.14
N ASN A 358 36.09 15.20 1.61
CA ASN A 358 34.96 14.55 2.27
C ASN A 358 33.86 15.54 2.73
N SER A 359 33.75 16.70 2.07
CA SER A 359 32.64 17.64 2.27
C SER A 359 31.39 17.14 1.56
N VAL A 360 30.22 17.26 2.20
CA VAL A 360 28.92 16.96 1.57
C VAL A 360 28.68 17.97 0.46
N VAL A 361 28.57 17.47 -0.77
CA VAL A 361 28.23 18.25 -1.96
C VAL A 361 26.72 18.38 -2.07
N LYS A 362 26.00 17.28 -1.81
CA LYS A 362 24.54 17.20 -1.81
C LYS A 362 24.11 16.03 -0.93
N SER A 363 22.98 16.19 -0.25
CA SER A 363 22.32 15.13 0.48
C SER A 363 21.02 14.79 -0.25
N HIS A 364 20.78 13.49 -0.43
CA HIS A 364 19.57 12.94 -1.03
C HIS A 364 18.76 12.27 0.08
N THR A 365 17.48 12.63 0.20
CA THR A 365 16.61 12.11 1.26
C THR A 365 15.37 11.46 0.66
N ALA A 366 15.36 10.14 0.63
CA ALA A 366 14.17 9.35 0.35
C ALA A 366 13.28 9.39 1.59
N SER A 367 12.05 9.91 1.46
CA SER A 367 11.04 9.80 2.52
C SER A 367 9.92 8.91 2.03
N LEU A 368 9.71 7.79 2.73
CA LEU A 368 8.57 6.93 2.46
C LEU A 368 7.29 7.62 2.95
N GLN A 369 6.14 7.07 2.57
CA GLN A 369 4.85 7.46 3.08
C GLN A 369 4.10 6.20 3.49
N LEU A 370 3.53 6.20 4.70
CA LEU A 370 2.69 5.11 5.18
C LEU A 370 1.43 5.03 4.32
N GLY A 371 1.03 3.81 3.94
CA GLY A 371 -0.27 3.57 3.30
C GLY A 371 -1.41 4.09 4.19
N GLN A 372 -2.42 4.72 3.60
CA GLN A 372 -3.58 5.16 4.39
C GLN A 372 -4.41 3.96 4.83
N GLN A 373 -4.95 4.01 6.05
CA GLN A 373 -5.70 2.91 6.65
C GLN A 373 -6.97 2.60 5.85
N ASP A 374 -7.12 1.35 5.41
CA ASP A 374 -8.39 0.59 5.49
C ASP A 374 -8.19 -0.90 5.14
N SER A 375 -7.47 -1.65 6.01
CA SER A 375 -7.61 -3.13 6.22
C SER A 375 -6.47 -3.79 7.03
N ARG A 376 -6.03 -3.18 8.15
CA ARG A 376 -5.26 -3.80 9.26
C ARG A 376 -4.39 -5.07 8.96
N SER A 377 -3.39 -5.01 8.09
CA SER A 377 -2.33 -6.04 8.13
C SER A 377 -1.42 -5.87 9.35
N ALA A 378 -1.77 -6.56 10.44
CA ALA A 378 -0.96 -6.64 11.66
C ALA A 378 -0.04 -7.88 11.66
N THR A 379 0.43 -8.30 10.48
CA THR A 379 1.44 -9.35 10.34
C THR A 379 2.80 -8.86 10.83
N ASP A 380 3.24 -9.41 11.97
CA ASP A 380 4.52 -9.09 12.59
C ASP A 380 5.71 -9.64 11.78
N ALA A 381 6.91 -9.15 12.06
CA ALA A 381 8.12 -9.58 11.34
C ALA A 381 8.41 -11.08 11.53
N GLN A 382 7.97 -11.70 12.62
CA GLN A 382 8.15 -13.12 12.89
C GLN A 382 7.15 -13.99 12.11
N THR A 383 5.91 -13.56 11.96
CA THR A 383 4.92 -14.23 11.11
C THR A 383 5.27 -14.02 9.65
N GLN A 384 5.77 -12.86 9.21
CA GLN A 384 6.28 -12.72 7.84
C GLN A 384 7.46 -13.67 7.55
N ARG A 385 8.39 -13.87 8.50
CA ARG A 385 9.45 -14.89 8.40
C ARG A 385 8.86 -16.30 8.22
N VAL A 386 7.95 -16.68 9.11
CA VAL A 386 7.29 -17.99 9.10
C VAL A 386 6.47 -18.22 7.83
N THR A 387 5.71 -17.22 7.38
CA THR A 387 4.94 -17.27 6.14
C THR A 387 5.86 -17.41 4.93
N ALA A 388 7.06 -16.81 4.93
CA ALA A 388 8.04 -16.99 3.86
C ALA A 388 8.65 -18.40 3.79
N ASP A 389 8.93 -19.02 4.95
CA ASP A 389 9.37 -20.42 5.02
C ASP A 389 8.27 -21.39 4.58
N VAL A 390 7.03 -21.13 5.01
CA VAL A 390 5.84 -21.88 4.64
C VAL A 390 5.53 -21.71 3.15
N SER A 391 5.55 -20.49 2.61
CA SER A 391 5.19 -20.20 1.22
C SER A 391 6.17 -20.82 0.23
N ALA A 392 7.47 -20.83 0.54
CA ALA A 392 8.47 -21.53 -0.27
C ALA A 392 8.20 -23.05 -0.38
N THR A 393 7.56 -23.63 0.64
CA THR A 393 7.17 -25.05 0.65
C THR A 393 5.81 -25.26 -0.03
N VAL A 394 4.82 -24.42 0.30
CA VAL A 394 3.41 -24.56 -0.08
C VAL A 394 3.13 -24.07 -1.50
N GLY A 395 3.74 -22.97 -1.95
CA GLY A 395 3.54 -22.44 -3.30
C GLY A 395 3.97 -23.43 -4.39
N ALA A 396 4.93 -24.31 -4.10
CA ALA A 396 5.32 -25.42 -4.97
C ALA A 396 4.24 -26.52 -5.07
N GLU A 397 3.44 -26.72 -4.03
CA GLU A 397 2.33 -27.69 -4.01
C GLU A 397 1.05 -27.11 -4.62
N ILE A 398 0.70 -25.86 -4.30
CA ILE A 398 -0.49 -25.16 -4.83
C ILE A 398 -0.38 -24.97 -6.35
N SER A 399 0.80 -24.59 -6.87
CA SER A 399 1.01 -24.39 -8.31
C SER A 399 1.12 -25.67 -9.14
N GLY A 400 1.13 -26.86 -8.50
CA GLY A 400 1.37 -28.15 -9.16
C GLY A 400 0.16 -29.09 -9.28
N GLY A 401 -0.97 -28.80 -8.63
CA GLY A 401 -2.10 -29.74 -8.47
C GLY A 401 -3.35 -29.38 -9.28
N THR A 402 -3.85 -30.32 -10.09
CA THR A 402 -5.18 -30.21 -10.75
C THR A 402 -6.32 -30.85 -9.96
N ASP A 403 -6.02 -31.64 -8.93
CA ASP A 403 -7.00 -32.36 -8.11
C ASP A 403 -6.54 -32.43 -6.64
N GLY A 404 -7.31 -31.82 -5.74
CA GLY A 404 -7.34 -32.15 -4.31
C GLY A 404 -6.12 -31.74 -3.44
N PHE A 405 -6.36 -30.82 -2.51
CA PHE A 405 -5.42 -30.38 -1.48
C PHE A 405 -4.72 -31.54 -0.75
N ASN A 406 -3.40 -31.66 -0.92
CA ASN A 406 -2.52 -32.48 -0.08
C ASN A 406 -1.76 -31.59 0.91
N ALA A 407 -2.47 -30.86 1.77
CA ALA A 407 -1.87 -29.87 2.66
C ALA A 407 -0.86 -30.52 3.64
N LYS A 408 0.45 -30.32 3.42
CA LYS A 408 1.53 -30.77 4.33
C LYS A 408 2.52 -29.66 4.66
N ALA A 409 1.96 -28.54 5.10
CA ALA A 409 2.71 -27.37 5.53
C ALA A 409 3.13 -27.46 7.02
N SER A 410 4.24 -28.15 7.28
CA SER A 410 4.90 -28.18 8.60
C SER A 410 6.31 -27.60 8.51
N ALA A 411 6.54 -26.45 9.15
CA ALA A 411 7.86 -25.84 9.32
C ALA A 411 8.24 -25.78 10.81
N SER A 412 9.53 -25.58 11.10
CA SER A 412 10.07 -25.45 12.45
C SER A 412 10.73 -24.09 12.67
N LEU A 413 10.26 -23.30 13.64
CA LEU A 413 10.78 -21.97 13.94
C LEU A 413 11.85 -21.98 15.04
N THR A 414 12.95 -21.25 14.81
CA THR A 414 13.90 -20.86 15.86
C THR A 414 13.53 -19.48 16.40
N VAL A 415 13.00 -19.44 17.62
CA VAL A 415 12.39 -18.25 18.22
C VAL A 415 13.43 -17.37 18.93
N SER A 416 13.49 -16.09 18.58
CA SER A 416 14.12 -15.02 19.37
C SER A 416 13.09 -14.37 20.30
N ALA A 417 13.43 -14.27 21.59
CA ALA A 417 12.47 -14.16 22.68
C ALA A 417 11.82 -12.77 22.92
N GLY A 418 10.53 -12.72 23.25
CA GLY A 418 9.91 -11.52 23.86
C GLY A 418 8.38 -11.53 23.92
N TYR A 419 7.80 -10.86 24.92
CA TYR A 419 6.36 -10.51 24.97
C TYR A 419 6.01 -9.31 24.05
N GLY A 420 6.61 -9.29 22.85
CA GLY A 420 6.52 -8.20 21.89
C GLY A 420 5.72 -8.61 20.66
N TYR A 421 4.84 -7.71 20.22
CA TYR A 421 4.13 -7.73 18.96
C TYR A 421 4.72 -6.60 18.13
N GLU A 422 5.01 -6.86 16.87
CA GLU A 422 5.47 -5.84 15.93
C GLU A 422 4.42 -5.65 14.84
N GLN A 423 4.16 -4.42 14.42
CA GLN A 423 3.40 -4.18 13.19
C GLN A 423 4.39 -3.83 12.09
N THR A 424 4.44 -4.68 11.07
CA THR A 424 5.09 -4.31 9.81
C THR A 424 4.26 -3.22 9.16
N ALA A 425 4.90 -2.18 8.65
CA ALA A 425 4.23 -1.08 7.98
C ALA A 425 4.28 -1.27 6.47
N SER A 426 3.13 -1.17 5.80
CA SER A 426 3.08 -1.00 4.34
C SER A 426 3.29 0.47 3.95
N TYR A 427 3.98 0.67 2.84
CA TYR A 427 4.28 1.98 2.26
C TYR A 427 3.43 2.21 1.01
N THR A 428 3.12 3.46 0.67
CA THR A 428 2.48 3.74 -0.62
C THR A 428 3.48 3.50 -1.75
N THR A 429 3.02 2.92 -2.86
CA THR A 429 3.84 2.66 -4.05
C THR A 429 4.50 3.94 -4.59
N ASP A 430 3.80 5.07 -4.57
CA ASP A 430 4.34 6.39 -4.92
C ASP A 430 5.61 6.75 -4.12
N SER A 431 5.67 6.35 -2.84
CA SER A 431 6.79 6.66 -1.96
C SER A 431 7.95 5.67 -2.08
N VAL A 432 7.65 4.41 -2.40
CA VAL A 432 8.66 3.41 -2.81
C VAL A 432 9.37 3.88 -4.08
N ARG A 433 8.59 4.29 -5.08
CA ARG A 433 9.07 4.86 -6.35
C ARG A 433 9.94 6.11 -6.15
N SER A 434 9.47 7.07 -5.35
CA SER A 434 10.23 8.28 -5.04
C SER A 434 11.56 7.95 -4.33
N SER A 435 11.58 6.94 -3.45
CA SER A 435 12.80 6.44 -2.81
C SER A 435 13.77 5.81 -3.82
N GLN A 436 13.27 4.99 -4.75
CA GLN A 436 14.07 4.36 -5.80
C GLN A 436 14.71 5.41 -6.71
N GLN A 437 13.92 6.34 -7.24
CA GLN A 437 14.43 7.44 -8.09
C GLN A 437 15.46 8.32 -7.35
N THR A 438 15.26 8.58 -6.06
CA THR A 438 16.23 9.29 -5.21
C THR A 438 17.55 8.51 -5.05
N SER A 439 17.49 7.16 -5.00
CA SER A 439 18.67 6.29 -4.99
C SER A 439 19.47 6.41 -6.28
N GLU A 440 18.79 6.44 -7.43
CA GLU A 440 19.42 6.55 -8.75
C GLU A 440 20.05 7.92 -8.99
N ASP A 441 19.38 9.00 -8.60
CA ASP A 441 19.94 10.36 -8.68
C ASP A 441 21.19 10.50 -7.81
N ALA A 442 21.20 9.91 -6.61
CA ALA A 442 22.39 9.85 -5.77
C ALA A 442 23.54 9.06 -6.44
N LEU A 443 23.22 7.92 -7.07
CA LEU A 443 24.20 7.09 -7.76
C LEU A 443 24.79 7.82 -8.99
N SER A 444 23.95 8.40 -9.83
CA SER A 444 24.33 9.16 -11.02
C SER A 444 25.23 10.36 -10.67
N GLU A 445 24.87 11.11 -9.63
CA GLU A 445 25.66 12.26 -9.16
C GLU A 445 26.97 11.84 -8.45
N SER A 446 27.05 10.60 -7.95
CA SER A 446 28.29 10.00 -7.46
C SER A 446 29.22 9.47 -8.56
N ALA A 447 28.72 9.28 -9.79
CA ALA A 447 29.52 8.88 -10.94
C ALA A 447 30.28 10.06 -11.59
N ALA A 448 29.95 11.30 -11.20
CA ALA A 448 30.67 12.50 -11.62
C ALA A 448 32.14 12.52 -11.14
N GLN A 449 33.03 13.15 -11.91
CA GLN A 449 34.46 13.17 -11.55
C GLN A 449 34.72 13.92 -10.24
N GLY A 450 35.14 13.19 -9.21
CA GLY A 450 35.55 13.74 -7.91
C GLY A 450 34.48 13.75 -6.83
N THR A 451 33.39 13.00 -7.00
CA THR A 451 32.40 12.69 -5.94
C THR A 451 32.41 11.20 -5.58
N THR A 452 31.87 10.86 -4.41
CA THR A 452 31.66 9.50 -3.90
C THR A 452 30.49 9.49 -2.92
N LEU A 453 29.76 8.38 -2.79
CA LEU A 453 28.78 8.19 -1.71
C LEU A 453 29.51 7.98 -0.36
N SER A 454 29.04 8.62 0.72
CA SER A 454 29.66 8.50 2.05
C SER A 454 28.67 8.75 3.19
N GLY A 455 28.29 7.67 3.85
CA GLY A 455 27.35 7.67 4.98
C GLY A 455 25.89 7.88 4.56
N GLY A 456 25.01 7.07 5.15
CA GLY A 456 23.58 7.32 5.14
C GLY A 456 23.01 7.35 6.56
N ARG A 457 21.74 7.73 6.68
CA ARG A 457 21.02 7.72 7.96
C ARG A 457 19.56 7.34 7.76
N LEU A 458 19.13 6.30 8.44
CA LEU A 458 17.72 5.91 8.55
C LEU A 458 17.12 6.61 9.77
N ASN A 459 16.06 7.40 9.59
CA ASN A 459 15.29 8.02 10.67
C ASN A 459 13.85 7.51 10.64
N VAL A 460 13.33 7.05 11.78
CA VAL A 460 12.00 6.45 11.92
C VAL A 460 11.36 6.90 13.23
N GLY A 461 10.04 7.07 13.24
CA GLY A 461 9.26 7.41 14.42
C GLY A 461 8.37 6.23 14.81
N PHE A 462 8.65 5.64 15.96
CA PHE A 462 7.88 4.52 16.51
C PHE A 462 6.86 4.99 17.54
N LYS A 463 5.82 4.20 17.76
CA LYS A 463 4.89 4.35 18.87
C LYS A 463 4.67 2.96 19.46
N VAL A 464 4.89 2.85 20.75
CA VAL A 464 4.71 1.60 21.48
C VAL A 464 3.39 1.66 22.24
N ARG A 465 2.55 0.65 22.04
CA ARG A 465 1.24 0.52 22.68
C ARG A 465 1.21 -0.72 23.58
N ASN A 466 0.42 -0.67 24.64
CA ASN A 466 0.06 -1.84 25.43
C ASN A 466 -1.26 -2.42 24.88
N THR A 467 -1.21 -3.65 24.39
CA THR A 467 -2.35 -4.41 23.86
C THR A 467 -2.86 -5.47 24.83
N GLY A 468 -2.24 -5.59 26.00
CA GLY A 468 -2.62 -6.54 27.04
C GLY A 468 -3.30 -5.86 28.21
N ASP A 469 -3.85 -6.69 29.10
CA ASP A 469 -4.71 -6.21 30.18
C ASP A 469 -3.96 -5.72 31.42
N ILE A 470 -2.67 -6.07 31.55
CA ILE A 470 -1.80 -5.61 32.63
C ILE A 470 -1.16 -4.26 32.29
N SER A 471 -1.17 -3.34 33.26
CA SER A 471 -0.45 -2.05 33.18
C SER A 471 1.00 -2.19 33.65
N PHE A 472 1.95 -1.50 33.00
CA PHE A 472 3.38 -1.59 33.33
C PHE A 472 4.17 -0.33 32.96
N ASN A 473 5.37 -0.18 33.52
CA ASN A 473 6.36 0.84 33.16
C ASN A 473 7.42 0.26 32.21
N PHE A 474 7.52 0.84 31.02
CA PHE A 474 8.36 0.43 29.91
C PHE A 474 9.65 1.26 29.82
N LYS A 475 10.81 0.59 29.71
CA LYS A 475 12.15 1.19 29.70
C LYS A 475 13.10 0.54 28.71
N ASP A 476 14.22 1.22 28.46
CA ASP A 476 15.42 0.69 27.80
C ASP A 476 15.17 0.05 26.43
N LEU A 477 14.22 0.60 25.68
CA LEU A 477 13.86 0.16 24.33
C LEU A 477 15.04 0.25 23.36
N THR A 478 15.37 -0.90 22.77
CA THR A 478 16.17 -1.02 21.56
C THR A 478 15.35 -1.75 20.49
N VAL A 479 15.33 -1.20 19.28
CA VAL A 479 14.64 -1.74 18.10
C VAL A 479 15.71 -2.13 17.07
N THR A 480 15.65 -3.35 16.54
CA THR A 480 16.52 -3.79 15.44
C THR A 480 15.84 -3.48 14.11
N ALA A 481 16.52 -2.73 13.24
CA ALA A 481 16.16 -2.64 11.84
C ALA A 481 16.68 -3.88 11.10
N LEU A 482 15.82 -4.46 10.27
CA LEU A 482 16.04 -5.67 9.49
C LEU A 482 15.77 -5.38 8.02
N ARG A 483 16.33 -6.20 7.13
CA ARG A 483 15.85 -6.29 5.76
C ARG A 483 15.69 -7.74 5.31
N ARG A 484 14.75 -8.01 4.40
CA ARG A 484 14.71 -9.30 3.69
C ARG A 484 15.98 -9.47 2.85
N ASP A 485 16.46 -10.69 2.67
CA ASP A 485 17.59 -11.00 1.77
C ASP A 485 17.09 -11.17 0.32
N PRO A 486 17.53 -10.32 -0.64
CA PRO A 486 17.17 -10.46 -2.05
C PRO A 486 17.57 -11.80 -2.68
N ALA A 487 18.60 -12.47 -2.17
CA ALA A 487 19.09 -13.74 -2.70
C ALA A 487 18.39 -14.97 -2.08
N ASN A 488 17.74 -14.80 -0.93
CA ASN A 488 16.97 -15.85 -0.27
C ASN A 488 15.76 -15.24 0.48
N PRO A 489 14.56 -15.25 -0.11
CA PRO A 489 13.39 -14.58 0.46
C PRO A 489 12.94 -15.05 1.85
N SER A 490 13.39 -16.21 2.35
CA SER A 490 13.17 -16.67 3.73
C SER A 490 14.22 -16.16 4.73
N SER A 491 15.32 -15.56 4.27
CA SER A 491 16.36 -15.01 5.13
C SER A 491 16.20 -13.51 5.36
N TYR A 492 16.62 -13.05 6.54
CA TYR A 492 16.57 -11.66 6.95
C TYR A 492 17.94 -11.25 7.50
N LEU A 493 18.40 -10.08 7.08
CA LEU A 493 19.70 -9.51 7.42
C LEU A 493 19.51 -8.33 8.37
N VAL A 494 20.33 -8.28 9.43
CA VAL A 494 20.33 -7.15 10.37
C VAL A 494 20.92 -5.91 9.70
N VAL A 495 20.14 -4.82 9.67
CA VAL A 495 20.58 -3.49 9.21
C VAL A 495 21.30 -2.76 10.35
N GLY A 496 20.77 -2.83 11.57
CA GLY A 496 21.41 -2.29 12.77
C GLY A 496 20.44 -2.00 13.91
N ASN A 497 20.96 -1.62 15.08
CA ASN A 497 20.16 -1.38 16.28
C ASN A 497 19.92 0.12 16.51
N MET A 498 18.68 0.46 16.83
CA MET A 498 18.17 1.80 17.12
C MET A 498 17.77 1.88 18.58
N THR A 499 18.02 3.01 19.26
CA THR A 499 17.59 3.25 20.65
C THR A 499 16.63 4.45 20.70
N PRO A 500 15.32 4.26 20.49
CA PRO A 500 14.34 5.35 20.56
C PRO A 500 14.32 5.97 21.96
N ALA A 501 14.33 7.30 22.03
CA ALA A 501 14.50 8.01 23.30
C ALA A 501 13.24 7.96 24.18
N LEU A 502 13.22 7.04 25.15
CA LEU A 502 12.29 7.09 26.29
C LEU A 502 12.79 8.13 27.32
N GLY A 503 11.85 8.83 27.97
CA GLY A 503 12.19 9.75 29.06
C GLY A 503 12.87 9.02 30.23
N ALA A 504 13.67 9.73 31.03
CA ALA A 504 14.52 9.14 32.08
C ALA A 504 13.77 8.34 33.18
N GLY A 505 12.43 8.39 33.22
CA GLY A 505 11.57 7.61 34.12
C GLY A 505 10.92 6.37 33.48
N GLY A 506 11.10 6.14 32.18
CA GLY A 506 10.30 5.20 31.37
C GLY A 506 8.97 5.80 30.89
N ALA A 507 8.09 4.94 30.37
CA ALA A 507 6.70 5.27 30.04
C ALA A 507 5.76 4.28 30.72
N VAL A 508 4.82 4.77 31.53
CA VAL A 508 3.75 3.93 32.10
C VAL A 508 2.66 3.74 31.06
N LEU A 509 2.39 2.50 30.67
CA LEU A 509 1.37 2.11 29.70
C LEU A 509 0.27 1.31 30.41
N SER A 510 -0.90 1.93 30.59
CA SER A 510 -2.11 1.22 30.99
C SER A 510 -2.62 0.31 29.87
N ASN A 511 -3.55 -0.60 30.16
CA ASN A 511 -4.30 -1.34 29.13
C ASN A 511 -4.79 -0.39 28.01
N GLY A 512 -4.49 -0.73 26.76
CA GLY A 512 -4.80 0.03 25.55
C GLY A 512 -3.98 1.32 25.34
N GLY A 513 -3.23 1.77 26.35
CA GLY A 513 -2.44 3.01 26.35
C GLY A 513 -1.18 2.93 25.49
N ALA A 514 -0.66 4.08 25.07
CA ALA A 514 0.50 4.13 24.17
C ALA A 514 1.42 5.32 24.45
N THR A 515 2.68 5.21 24.01
CA THR A 515 3.65 6.30 24.01
C THR A 515 3.25 7.41 23.04
N GLY A 516 3.90 8.57 23.17
CA GLY A 516 4.05 9.49 22.04
C GLY A 516 4.99 8.91 20.97
N THR A 517 5.20 9.65 19.89
CA THR A 517 6.18 9.30 18.86
C THR A 517 7.59 9.30 19.42
N LEU A 518 8.23 8.13 19.45
CA LEU A 518 9.62 7.90 19.81
C LEU A 518 10.47 7.98 18.53
N ALA A 519 11.12 9.12 18.32
CA ALA A 519 12.06 9.28 17.22
C ALA A 519 13.32 8.43 17.46
N ALA A 520 13.79 7.79 16.40
CA ALA A 520 14.97 6.95 16.39
C ALA A 520 15.75 7.16 15.09
N SER A 521 17.07 7.05 15.17
CA SER A 521 17.96 7.13 14.00
C SER A 521 19.06 6.07 14.04
N LEU A 522 19.47 5.62 12.86
CA LEU A 522 20.56 4.67 12.64
C LEU A 522 21.48 5.22 11.56
N ASP A 523 22.77 5.39 11.88
CA ASP A 523 23.78 5.72 10.88
C ASP A 523 24.16 4.44 10.10
N LEU A 524 24.18 4.55 8.78
CA LEU A 524 24.34 3.44 7.83
C LEU A 524 25.59 3.60 6.95
N PRO A 525 26.26 2.50 6.58
CA PRO A 525 27.15 2.46 5.42
C PRO A 525 26.45 2.95 4.14
N ALA A 526 27.19 3.59 3.23
CA ALA A 526 26.63 4.20 2.03
C ALA A 526 26.01 3.19 1.05
N ASP A 527 26.64 2.02 0.91
CA ASP A 527 26.18 0.87 0.14
C ASP A 527 24.88 0.27 0.72
N LEU A 528 24.81 0.14 2.05
CA LEU A 528 23.60 -0.34 2.72
C LEU A 528 22.44 0.67 2.60
N ALA A 529 22.72 1.96 2.79
CA ALA A 529 21.73 3.03 2.62
C ALA A 529 21.19 3.09 1.18
N LEU A 530 22.07 3.04 0.17
CA LEU A 530 21.68 2.97 -1.25
C LEU A 530 20.81 1.73 -1.54
N THR A 531 21.18 0.57 -1.01
CA THR A 531 20.38 -0.65 -1.21
C THR A 531 18.99 -0.55 -0.57
N LEU A 532 18.89 0.07 0.62
CA LEU A 532 17.61 0.29 1.30
C LEU A 532 16.76 1.37 0.62
N MET A 533 17.37 2.40 0.02
CA MET A 533 16.64 3.37 -0.82
C MET A 533 16.08 2.72 -2.09
N GLY A 534 16.80 1.76 -2.69
CA GLY A 534 16.34 1.00 -3.87
C GLY A 534 15.30 -0.08 -3.55
N ARG A 535 15.23 -0.57 -2.31
CA ARG A 535 14.22 -1.54 -1.84
C ARG A 535 13.69 -1.19 -0.44
N PRO A 536 12.95 -0.08 -0.30
CA PRO A 536 12.49 0.40 1.00
C PRO A 536 11.42 -0.51 1.63
N GLN A 537 10.66 -1.22 0.80
CA GLN A 537 9.66 -2.21 1.22
C GLN A 537 10.24 -3.45 1.90
N ASP A 538 11.53 -3.73 1.71
CA ASP A 538 12.21 -4.86 2.37
C ASP A 538 12.57 -4.55 3.84
N LEU A 539 12.32 -3.32 4.34
CA LEU A 539 12.72 -2.84 5.66
C LEU A 539 11.68 -3.16 6.74
N LEU A 540 12.08 -3.91 7.78
CA LEU A 540 11.26 -4.26 8.94
C LEU A 540 11.92 -3.81 10.25
N PHE A 541 11.14 -3.78 11.33
CA PHE A 541 11.58 -3.37 12.65
C PHE A 541 11.11 -4.36 13.71
N GLU A 542 12.04 -4.93 14.49
CA GLU A 542 11.75 -5.85 15.60
C GLU A 542 12.23 -5.30 16.95
N PHE A 543 11.62 -5.74 18.06
CA PHE A 543 12.13 -5.47 19.40
C PHE A 543 13.46 -6.22 19.63
N SER A 544 14.52 -5.49 19.94
CA SER A 544 15.84 -6.06 20.25
C SER A 544 16.00 -6.37 21.74
N SER A 545 15.66 -5.39 22.58
CA SER A 545 15.66 -5.50 24.04
C SER A 545 14.80 -4.40 24.65
N TYR A 546 14.15 -4.69 25.77
CA TYR A 546 13.39 -3.72 26.54
C TYR A 546 13.17 -4.24 27.97
N ASN A 547 12.89 -3.33 28.90
CA ASN A 547 12.56 -3.66 30.29
C ASN A 547 11.09 -3.33 30.56
N LEU A 548 10.37 -4.30 31.13
CA LEU A 548 8.99 -4.15 31.59
C LEU A 548 8.98 -4.23 33.11
N LEU A 549 8.49 -3.20 33.79
CA LEU A 549 8.47 -3.11 35.25
C LEU A 549 7.03 -2.98 35.75
N ASP A 550 6.67 -3.69 36.81
CA ASP A 550 5.37 -3.53 37.47
C ASP A 550 5.32 -2.27 38.38
N ASP A 551 4.17 -2.03 39.01
CA ASP A 551 3.98 -0.91 39.94
C ASP A 551 4.91 -0.96 41.16
N ALA A 552 5.47 -2.13 41.49
CA ALA A 552 6.48 -2.32 42.53
C ALA A 552 7.93 -2.20 42.01
N GLY A 553 8.11 -1.94 40.71
CA GLY A 553 9.42 -1.82 40.06
C GLY A 553 10.11 -3.16 39.79
N ARG A 554 9.39 -4.30 39.84
CA ARG A 554 9.91 -5.64 39.57
C ARG A 554 9.84 -5.92 38.06
N ASN A 555 10.85 -6.58 37.50
CA ASN A 555 10.87 -6.92 36.08
C ASN A 555 9.88 -8.07 35.76
N PHE A 556 9.04 -7.89 34.74
CA PHE A 556 8.18 -8.96 34.18
C PHE A 556 8.99 -10.09 33.54
N GLU A 557 10.30 -9.96 33.37
CA GLU A 557 11.19 -11.06 32.99
C GLU A 557 11.19 -12.22 34.01
N PHE A 558 10.89 -11.96 35.29
CA PHE A 558 10.65 -13.05 36.25
C PHE A 558 9.31 -13.77 36.03
N LEU A 559 8.30 -13.05 35.52
CA LEU A 559 7.03 -13.66 35.09
C LEU A 559 7.24 -14.48 33.81
N LYS A 560 8.09 -14.01 32.90
CA LYS A 560 8.47 -14.75 31.69
C LYS A 560 8.94 -16.17 32.00
N GLU A 561 9.69 -16.38 33.08
CA GLU A 561 10.16 -17.72 33.44
C GLU A 561 9.02 -18.62 33.95
N THR A 562 8.15 -18.13 34.85
CA THR A 562 7.02 -18.90 35.40
C THR A 562 5.94 -19.16 34.35
N THR A 563 5.44 -18.11 33.71
CA THR A 563 4.41 -18.21 32.67
C THR A 563 4.88 -19.10 31.51
N ASN A 564 6.15 -18.99 31.07
CA ASN A 564 6.64 -19.87 30.01
C ASN A 564 6.76 -21.34 30.46
N ALA A 565 7.08 -21.60 31.73
CA ALA A 565 7.13 -22.97 32.26
C ALA A 565 5.73 -23.60 32.38
N GLN A 566 4.67 -22.80 32.50
CA GLN A 566 3.29 -23.28 32.64
C GLN A 566 2.50 -23.24 31.32
N THR A 567 2.83 -22.36 30.37
CA THR A 567 2.06 -22.12 29.14
C THR A 567 2.77 -22.48 27.83
N ALA A 568 1.96 -22.66 26.79
CA ALA A 568 2.36 -22.64 25.39
C ALA A 568 1.82 -21.39 24.69
N LEU A 569 2.56 -20.83 23.72
CA LEU A 569 2.11 -19.71 22.90
C LEU A 569 1.38 -20.23 21.65
N VAL A 570 0.13 -19.82 21.46
CA VAL A 570 -0.66 -20.07 20.25
C VAL A 570 -0.80 -18.77 19.48
N VAL A 571 -0.26 -18.73 18.26
CA VAL A 571 -0.39 -17.62 17.30
C VAL A 571 -1.32 -18.06 16.17
N ILE A 572 -2.26 -17.22 15.79
CA ILE A 572 -3.20 -17.49 14.68
C ILE A 572 -3.20 -16.26 13.77
N ASP A 573 -2.64 -16.39 12.57
CA ASP A 573 -2.75 -15.39 11.49
C ASP A 573 -3.82 -15.86 10.49
N TYR A 574 -4.90 -15.09 10.37
CA TYR A 574 -6.02 -15.39 9.49
C TYR A 574 -5.76 -15.03 8.02
N GLY A 575 -4.58 -14.51 7.67
CA GLY A 575 -4.21 -14.14 6.30
C GLY A 575 -4.92 -12.89 5.77
N ASN A 576 -5.73 -12.24 6.60
CA ASN A 576 -6.41 -10.97 6.35
C ASN A 576 -5.81 -9.83 7.19
N GLY A 577 -4.73 -10.10 7.94
CA GLY A 577 -4.09 -9.15 8.84
C GLY A 577 -4.53 -9.20 10.31
N ASP A 578 -5.63 -9.87 10.64
CA ASP A 578 -6.00 -10.10 12.04
C ASP A 578 -5.16 -11.25 12.61
N ILE A 579 -4.49 -11.01 13.75
CA ILE A 579 -3.67 -12.02 14.43
C ILE A 579 -4.00 -12.12 15.91
N VAL A 580 -4.41 -13.32 16.33
CA VAL A 580 -4.63 -13.71 17.73
C VAL A 580 -3.34 -14.32 18.30
N ARG A 581 -2.98 -13.99 19.54
CA ARG A 581 -1.78 -14.52 20.22
C ARG A 581 -2.09 -14.75 21.70
N GLU A 582 -2.26 -15.99 22.10
CA GLU A 582 -2.66 -16.35 23.46
C GLU A 582 -1.66 -17.33 24.08
N ARG A 583 -1.35 -17.13 25.37
CA ARG A 583 -0.53 -18.07 26.14
C ARG A 583 -1.43 -18.95 26.98
N VAL A 584 -1.47 -20.23 26.63
CA VAL A 584 -2.45 -21.17 27.16
C VAL A 584 -1.80 -22.17 28.11
N ALA A 585 -2.43 -22.40 29.26
CA ALA A 585 -1.98 -23.34 30.29
C ALA A 585 -1.80 -24.78 29.74
N THR A 586 -0.67 -25.43 30.09
CA THR A 586 -0.28 -26.77 29.62
C THR A 586 -0.22 -27.83 30.73
N ASN A 587 -0.28 -27.39 31.98
CA ASN A 587 -0.30 -28.14 33.24
C ASN A 587 -1.67 -28.77 33.58
N VAL A 588 -2.73 -28.41 32.86
CA VAL A 588 -4.14 -28.82 33.11
C VAL A 588 -4.54 -30.18 32.54
N GLN A 589 -3.57 -30.98 32.08
CA GLN A 589 -3.77 -32.37 31.68
C GLN A 589 -2.62 -33.23 32.21
N ARG A 590 -2.99 -34.35 32.85
CA ARG A 590 -2.05 -35.28 33.46
C ARG A 590 -2.34 -36.72 33.04
N ALA A 591 -1.31 -37.56 33.07
CA ALA A 591 -1.43 -39.02 32.93
C ALA A 591 -0.39 -39.70 33.83
N GLY A 592 -0.83 -40.59 34.72
CA GLY A 592 0.06 -41.24 35.71
C GLY A 592 0.76 -40.22 36.62
N GLY A 593 -0.01 -39.26 37.16
CA GLY A 593 0.46 -38.19 38.04
C GLY A 593 1.33 -37.11 37.38
N ARG A 594 1.66 -37.21 36.08
CA ARG A 594 2.56 -36.28 35.39
C ARG A 594 1.83 -35.39 34.41
N ILE A 595 2.20 -34.11 34.37
CA ILE A 595 1.78 -33.17 33.32
C ILE A 595 2.21 -33.71 31.95
N VAL A 596 1.25 -33.80 31.01
CA VAL A 596 1.49 -34.31 29.64
C VAL A 596 1.40 -33.23 28.56
N GLY A 597 1.04 -32.00 28.92
CA GLY A 597 0.69 -30.95 27.96
C GLY A 597 -0.77 -31.05 27.51
N ILE A 598 -1.24 -30.04 26.78
CA ILE A 598 -2.64 -29.93 26.34
C ILE A 598 -2.77 -30.13 24.83
N LYS A 599 -3.77 -30.91 24.38
CA LYS A 599 -4.08 -31.02 22.94
C LYS A 599 -4.53 -29.68 22.34
N LEU A 600 -3.97 -29.31 21.19
CA LEU A 600 -4.36 -28.11 20.42
C LEU A 600 -5.86 -28.06 20.12
N SER A 601 -6.47 -29.23 19.84
CA SER A 601 -7.90 -29.41 19.66
C SER A 601 -8.73 -28.94 20.87
N LYS A 602 -8.27 -29.23 22.11
CA LYS A 602 -8.88 -28.70 23.35
C LYS A 602 -8.64 -27.20 23.49
N VAL A 603 -7.44 -26.72 23.20
CA VAL A 603 -7.10 -25.29 23.29
C VAL A 603 -8.00 -24.44 22.40
N LEU A 604 -8.12 -24.78 21.12
CA LEU A 604 -8.96 -24.01 20.19
C LEU A 604 -10.44 -24.07 20.59
N LYS A 605 -10.98 -25.27 20.84
CA LYS A 605 -12.42 -25.48 21.05
C LYS A 605 -12.93 -25.05 22.43
N ASP A 606 -12.20 -25.38 23.50
CA ASP A 606 -12.72 -25.26 24.86
C ASP A 606 -12.15 -24.02 25.58
N ILE A 607 -10.90 -23.64 25.31
CA ILE A 607 -10.22 -22.51 25.97
C ILE A 607 -10.40 -21.21 25.18
N LEU A 608 -9.93 -21.16 23.93
CA LEU A 608 -10.08 -20.01 23.03
C LEU A 608 -11.49 -19.91 22.44
N LYS A 609 -12.27 -20.99 22.54
CA LYS A 609 -13.66 -21.14 22.06
C LYS A 609 -13.83 -21.02 20.54
N LEU A 610 -12.74 -20.98 19.78
CA LEU A 610 -12.69 -20.82 18.32
C LEU A 610 -13.23 -22.06 17.60
N PRO A 611 -14.34 -21.95 16.83
CA PRO A 611 -14.86 -23.05 16.04
C PRO A 611 -13.88 -23.39 14.90
N TYR A 612 -13.48 -24.66 14.82
CA TYR A 612 -12.65 -25.18 13.75
C TYR A 612 -13.25 -26.42 13.10
N ALA A 613 -12.80 -26.72 11.89
CA ALA A 613 -13.11 -27.97 11.20
C ALA A 613 -11.85 -28.53 10.55
N THR A 614 -11.72 -29.85 10.56
CA THR A 614 -10.63 -30.57 9.90
C THR A 614 -11.09 -31.26 8.61
N ALA A 615 -10.13 -31.63 7.77
CA ALA A 615 -10.34 -32.47 6.59
C ALA A 615 -9.27 -33.57 6.53
N SER A 616 -9.63 -34.75 6.04
CA SER A 616 -8.66 -35.84 5.83
C SER A 616 -7.95 -35.65 4.49
N ALA A 617 -6.65 -35.36 4.54
CA ALA A 617 -5.75 -35.27 3.40
C ALA A 617 -4.70 -36.39 3.50
N GLY A 618 -4.73 -37.35 2.57
CA GLY A 618 -3.79 -38.49 2.58
C GLY A 618 -3.82 -39.36 3.86
N GLY A 619 -4.93 -39.35 4.61
CA GLY A 619 -5.10 -40.10 5.87
C GLY A 619 -4.70 -39.33 7.14
N VAL A 620 -4.26 -38.08 7.01
CA VAL A 620 -3.93 -37.16 8.12
C VAL A 620 -5.04 -36.10 8.21
N GLN A 621 -5.53 -35.73 9.39
CA GLN A 621 -6.41 -34.56 9.49
C GLN A 621 -5.58 -33.29 9.43
N VAL A 622 -6.02 -32.36 8.58
CA VAL A 622 -5.47 -31.01 8.42
C VAL A 622 -6.53 -29.98 8.79
N LEU A 623 -6.11 -28.81 9.27
CA LEU A 623 -7.02 -27.72 9.58
C LEU A 623 -7.63 -27.17 8.28
N LYS A 624 -8.95 -27.29 8.14
CA LYS A 624 -9.70 -26.84 6.96
C LYS A 624 -10.20 -25.41 7.15
N THR A 625 -10.81 -25.15 8.29
CA THR A 625 -11.45 -23.86 8.60
C THR A 625 -11.21 -23.51 10.06
N LEU A 626 -10.95 -22.24 10.35
CA LEU A 626 -10.90 -21.69 11.70
C LEU A 626 -11.68 -20.37 11.68
N ARG A 627 -12.64 -20.21 12.59
CA ARG A 627 -13.50 -19.01 12.68
C ARG A 627 -13.25 -18.27 13.98
N ASP A 628 -13.26 -16.95 13.92
CA ASP A 628 -13.39 -16.11 15.12
C ASP A 628 -14.87 -16.12 15.61
N ASN A 629 -15.07 -15.99 16.91
CA ASN A 629 -16.38 -15.92 17.56
C ASN A 629 -16.97 -14.51 17.57
N GLY A 630 -16.24 -13.49 17.11
CA GLY A 630 -16.69 -12.11 17.07
C GLY A 630 -17.90 -11.90 16.15
N SER A 631 -19.02 -11.44 16.70
CA SER A 631 -20.24 -11.09 15.96
C SER A 631 -20.11 -9.90 14.99
N ALA A 632 -18.90 -9.36 14.83
CA ALA A 632 -18.54 -8.36 13.82
C ALA A 632 -17.93 -8.96 12.54
N PHE A 633 -17.52 -10.23 12.54
CA PHE A 633 -16.81 -10.86 11.42
C PHE A 633 -17.62 -11.98 10.77
N GLN A 634 -18.42 -11.63 9.75
CA GLN A 634 -19.08 -12.61 8.87
C GLN A 634 -18.12 -13.10 7.76
N GLY A 635 -16.99 -13.68 8.16
CA GLY A 635 -16.08 -14.39 7.26
C GLY A 635 -16.36 -15.88 7.29
N ASP A 636 -17.20 -16.39 6.38
CA ASP A 636 -17.38 -17.83 6.22
C ASP A 636 -16.19 -18.43 5.46
N VAL A 637 -15.12 -18.76 6.20
CA VAL A 637 -13.93 -19.43 5.63
C VAL A 637 -14.22 -20.93 5.44
N THR A 638 -15.28 -21.29 4.71
CA THR A 638 -15.41 -22.65 4.15
C THR A 638 -14.58 -22.76 2.89
N SER A 639 -13.48 -23.51 2.94
CA SER A 639 -12.70 -23.81 1.74
C SER A 639 -13.57 -24.55 0.69
N GLY A 640 -14.04 -23.80 -0.30
CA GLY A 640 -14.55 -24.32 -1.54
C GLY A 640 -13.44 -25.00 -2.34
N ALA A 641 -13.81 -25.77 -3.35
CA ALA A 641 -12.84 -26.43 -4.24
C ALA A 641 -12.05 -25.45 -5.14
N ALA A 642 -12.36 -24.14 -5.07
CA ALA A 642 -11.75 -23.07 -5.84
C ALA A 642 -10.93 -22.07 -5.00
N ASP A 643 -10.90 -22.20 -3.67
CA ASP A 643 -10.34 -21.14 -2.80
C ASP A 643 -8.81 -21.23 -2.61
N HIS A 644 -8.14 -22.17 -3.29
CA HIS A 644 -6.69 -22.44 -3.29
C HIS A 644 -5.93 -22.07 -1.99
N SER A 645 -6.52 -22.40 -0.84
CA SER A 645 -6.05 -21.98 0.48
C SER A 645 -5.95 -23.14 1.45
N LEU A 646 -4.96 -23.05 2.34
CA LEU A 646 -4.74 -24.02 3.40
C LEU A 646 -4.28 -23.33 4.68
N TRP A 647 -4.41 -24.05 5.79
CA TRP A 647 -3.82 -23.66 7.06
C TRP A 647 -2.49 -24.39 7.27
N ALA A 648 -1.42 -23.62 7.39
CA ALA A 648 -0.11 -24.13 7.76
C ALA A 648 0.03 -24.18 9.29
N THR A 649 0.67 -25.23 9.79
CA THR A 649 0.91 -25.44 11.21
C THR A 649 2.40 -25.49 11.47
N VAL A 650 2.93 -24.45 12.11
CA VAL A 650 4.37 -24.26 12.34
C VAL A 650 4.65 -24.40 13.83
N GLY A 651 5.56 -25.30 14.18
CA GLY A 651 5.96 -25.54 15.56
C GLY A 651 7.31 -24.91 15.89
N SER A 652 7.55 -24.62 17.16
CA SER A 652 8.88 -24.28 17.66
C SER A 652 9.81 -25.49 17.74
N ASN A 653 11.11 -25.28 17.97
CA ASN A 653 12.10 -26.35 18.10
C ASN A 653 11.78 -27.42 19.19
N ASN A 654 11.01 -27.07 20.23
CA ASN A 654 10.50 -27.99 21.27
C ASN A 654 9.12 -28.60 20.94
N LEU A 655 8.49 -28.18 19.84
CA LEU A 655 7.24 -28.74 19.30
C LEU A 655 7.45 -29.12 17.84
N SER A 656 8.27 -30.15 17.59
CA SER A 656 8.53 -30.63 16.23
C SER A 656 7.28 -31.32 15.66
N ILE A 657 6.50 -30.59 14.85
CA ILE A 657 5.37 -31.13 14.10
C ILE A 657 5.92 -31.88 12.87
N ALA A 658 5.72 -33.20 12.81
CA ALA A 658 6.12 -33.99 11.65
C ALA A 658 5.13 -33.76 10.48
N PRO A 659 5.54 -33.89 9.20
CA PRO A 659 4.68 -33.65 8.04
C PRO A 659 3.45 -34.55 7.89
N ASN A 660 3.28 -35.54 8.78
CA ASN A 660 2.13 -36.44 8.84
C ASN A 660 1.44 -36.43 10.22
N THR A 661 1.75 -35.48 11.10
CA THR A 661 1.09 -35.36 12.40
C THR A 661 -0.36 -34.95 12.20
N ASN A 662 -1.28 -35.73 12.76
CA ASN A 662 -2.70 -35.45 12.79
C ASN A 662 -2.98 -34.17 13.60
N PHE A 663 -3.71 -33.20 13.04
CA PHE A 663 -3.97 -31.91 13.68
C PHE A 663 -4.52 -32.03 15.11
N ASP A 664 -5.48 -32.92 15.33
CA ASP A 664 -6.13 -33.12 16.63
C ASP A 664 -5.23 -33.80 17.68
N ASP A 665 -4.07 -34.34 17.27
CA ASP A 665 -3.08 -35.01 18.11
C ASP A 665 -1.82 -34.15 18.39
N ILE A 666 -1.79 -32.89 17.95
CA ILE A 666 -0.75 -31.95 18.34
C ILE A 666 -0.91 -31.61 19.83
N VAL A 667 0.10 -31.95 20.64
CA VAL A 667 0.13 -31.68 22.09
C VAL A 667 1.09 -30.52 22.37
N LEU A 668 0.57 -29.46 22.96
CA LEU A 668 1.33 -28.29 23.41
C LEU A 668 1.89 -28.54 24.81
N THR A 669 3.20 -28.38 24.97
CA THR A 669 3.94 -28.56 26.23
C THR A 669 4.51 -27.22 26.72
N GLN A 670 5.07 -27.20 27.94
CA GLN A 670 5.73 -26.02 28.51
C GLN A 670 6.66 -25.30 27.50
N ASN A 671 6.48 -23.98 27.40
CA ASN A 671 7.19 -23.08 26.49
C ASN A 671 7.16 -23.51 25.01
N SER A 672 6.24 -24.36 24.58
CA SER A 672 6.04 -24.60 23.14
C SER A 672 5.36 -23.41 22.48
N GLU A 673 5.69 -23.15 21.23
CA GLU A 673 5.01 -22.18 20.39
C GLU A 673 4.47 -22.89 19.16
N ILE A 674 3.24 -22.57 18.79
CA ILE A 674 2.61 -22.98 17.54
C ILE A 674 2.05 -21.76 16.82
N ARG A 675 2.25 -21.71 15.51
CA ARG A 675 1.61 -20.75 14.62
C ARG A 675 0.67 -21.46 13.65
N LEU A 676 -0.57 -21.01 13.60
CA LEU A 676 -1.57 -21.37 12.60
C LEU A 676 -1.65 -20.22 11.61
N VAL A 677 -1.18 -20.43 10.38
CA VAL A 677 -1.10 -19.38 9.36
C VAL A 677 -1.97 -19.78 8.18
N ARG A 678 -2.97 -18.97 7.85
CA ARG A 678 -3.71 -19.13 6.60
C ARG A 678 -2.85 -18.64 5.44
N VAL A 679 -2.71 -19.47 4.42
CA VAL A 679 -2.08 -19.12 3.14
C VAL A 679 -3.04 -19.41 2.00
N GLN A 680 -3.11 -18.52 1.03
CA GLN A 680 -4.03 -18.53 -0.11
C GLN A 680 -3.30 -17.98 -1.34
N ASP A 681 -3.66 -18.47 -2.52
CA ASP A 681 -3.24 -18.02 -3.87
C ASP A 681 -4.41 -18.36 -4.80
N GLN A 682 -5.51 -17.60 -4.71
CA GLN A 682 -6.81 -17.97 -5.30
C GLN A 682 -6.84 -17.81 -6.82
N ASP A 683 -6.04 -16.92 -7.40
CA ASP A 683 -5.94 -16.84 -8.86
C ASP A 683 -4.89 -17.81 -9.45
N GLN A 684 -3.91 -18.28 -8.67
CA GLN A 684 -2.79 -19.15 -9.05
C GLN A 684 -1.65 -18.47 -9.82
N ASP A 685 -1.34 -17.20 -9.56
CA ASP A 685 -0.18 -16.51 -10.15
C ASP A 685 1.14 -16.75 -9.39
N ARG A 686 1.06 -17.29 -8.16
CA ARG A 686 2.13 -17.62 -7.17
C ARG A 686 2.48 -16.49 -6.18
N LEU A 687 1.83 -15.35 -6.26
CA LEU A 687 1.76 -14.38 -5.17
C LEU A 687 0.73 -14.91 -4.17
N LEU A 688 1.05 -14.90 -2.87
CA LEU A 688 0.07 -15.31 -1.86
C LEU A 688 -0.76 -14.12 -1.42
N SER A 689 -1.99 -14.33 -0.95
CA SER A 689 -2.90 -13.30 -0.42
C SER A 689 -2.26 -12.29 0.54
N ASN A 690 -1.30 -12.72 1.37
CA ASN A 690 -0.55 -11.85 2.28
C ASN A 690 0.49 -10.97 1.56
N ASP A 691 1.11 -11.48 0.49
CA ASP A 691 1.98 -10.70 -0.39
C ASP A 691 1.13 -9.77 -1.29
N GLU A 692 0.04 -10.25 -1.87
CA GLU A 692 -0.86 -9.44 -2.71
C GLU A 692 -1.44 -8.25 -1.96
N TYR A 693 -1.92 -8.48 -0.73
CA TYR A 693 -2.28 -7.42 0.20
C TYR A 693 -1.15 -6.37 0.36
N LEU A 694 0.10 -6.81 0.46
CA LEU A 694 1.26 -5.94 0.64
C LEU A 694 1.55 -5.09 -0.61
N TYR A 695 1.31 -5.63 -1.81
CA TYR A 695 1.46 -4.92 -3.08
C TYR A 695 0.19 -4.14 -3.52
N GLY A 696 -0.94 -4.34 -2.83
CA GLY A 696 -2.22 -3.71 -3.16
C GLY A 696 -2.97 -4.38 -4.32
N THR A 697 -2.62 -5.63 -4.63
CA THR A 697 -3.12 -6.39 -5.78
C THR A 697 -4.29 -7.32 -5.39
N SER A 698 -4.79 -8.12 -6.34
CA SER A 698 -6.03 -8.88 -6.20
C SER A 698 -5.82 -10.40 -6.26
N ASP A 699 -6.01 -11.06 -5.11
CA ASP A 699 -6.12 -12.54 -4.90
C ASP A 699 -7.25 -13.22 -5.71
N THR A 700 -7.82 -12.54 -6.69
CA THR A 700 -8.81 -13.07 -7.63
C THR A 700 -8.45 -12.82 -9.10
N ASN A 701 -7.34 -12.14 -9.39
CA ASN A 701 -6.99 -11.69 -10.73
C ASN A 701 -5.47 -11.46 -10.89
N LYS A 702 -4.81 -12.43 -11.55
CA LYS A 702 -3.35 -12.53 -11.74
C LYS A 702 -2.63 -11.28 -12.22
N ASP A 703 -3.33 -10.42 -12.92
CA ASP A 703 -2.85 -9.26 -13.66
C ASP A 703 -3.77 -8.11 -13.24
N SER A 704 -3.45 -7.51 -12.09
CA SER A 704 -4.37 -6.63 -11.35
C SER A 704 -4.70 -5.33 -12.08
N ASP A 705 -3.83 -4.88 -13.00
CA ASP A 705 -4.04 -3.67 -13.79
C ASP A 705 -4.29 -3.92 -15.31
N GLY A 706 -4.17 -5.16 -15.78
CA GLY A 706 -4.48 -5.57 -17.15
C GLY A 706 -3.39 -5.21 -18.16
N ASP A 707 -2.15 -5.13 -17.72
CA ASP A 707 -0.91 -4.86 -18.45
C ASP A 707 -0.48 -6.04 -19.35
N GLY A 708 -0.51 -7.26 -18.81
CA GLY A 708 -0.02 -8.48 -19.44
C GLY A 708 1.17 -9.15 -18.72
N LEU A 709 1.72 -8.51 -17.69
CA LEU A 709 2.48 -9.17 -16.63
C LEU A 709 1.51 -9.75 -15.58
N SER A 710 2.04 -10.54 -14.64
CA SER A 710 1.28 -10.99 -13.48
C SER A 710 1.85 -10.35 -12.23
N ASP A 711 1.02 -10.17 -11.20
CA ASP A 711 1.36 -9.48 -9.97
C ASP A 711 2.64 -10.07 -9.33
N TYR A 712 2.79 -11.40 -9.35
CA TYR A 712 4.01 -12.14 -9.00
C TYR A 712 5.22 -11.80 -9.87
N ASP A 713 5.03 -11.75 -11.19
CA ASP A 713 6.08 -11.48 -12.17
C ASP A 713 6.63 -10.05 -12.02
N GLU A 714 5.79 -9.13 -11.56
CA GLU A 714 6.13 -7.73 -11.28
C GLU A 714 6.72 -7.54 -9.89
N ALA A 715 6.09 -8.12 -8.85
CA ALA A 715 6.47 -7.92 -7.46
C ALA A 715 7.65 -8.80 -6.99
N LYS A 716 7.85 -9.97 -7.60
CA LYS A 716 8.84 -10.98 -7.17
C LYS A 716 9.88 -11.32 -8.23
N VAL A 717 9.52 -11.35 -9.52
CA VAL A 717 10.45 -11.74 -10.60
C VAL A 717 11.24 -10.55 -11.14
N GLY A 718 10.57 -9.52 -11.64
CA GLY A 718 11.18 -8.35 -12.27
C GLY A 718 12.01 -8.70 -13.53
N TRP A 719 12.76 -7.74 -14.05
CA TRP A 719 13.70 -7.95 -15.17
C TRP A 719 14.99 -7.15 -15.03
N ASP A 720 16.05 -7.56 -15.73
CA ASP A 720 17.34 -6.87 -15.67
C ASP A 720 17.44 -5.82 -16.79
N VAL A 721 17.52 -4.55 -16.42
CA VAL A 721 17.79 -3.42 -17.34
C VAL A 721 19.29 -3.28 -17.53
N VAL A 722 19.73 -3.10 -18.79
CA VAL A 722 21.13 -2.97 -19.17
C VAL A 722 21.29 -1.89 -20.25
N THR A 723 21.80 -0.72 -19.87
CA THR A 723 22.14 0.34 -20.81
C THR A 723 23.57 0.21 -21.34
N ALA A 724 23.79 0.65 -22.57
CA ALA A 724 25.08 0.76 -23.22
C ALA A 724 25.74 2.12 -22.92
N GLY A 725 27.06 2.20 -22.92
CA GLY A 725 27.79 3.47 -22.84
C GLY A 725 28.41 3.82 -21.47
N VAL A 726 28.60 5.11 -21.22
CA VAL A 726 29.64 5.66 -20.30
C VAL A 726 29.42 5.35 -18.82
N VAL A 727 28.18 5.13 -18.38
CA VAL A 727 27.90 4.58 -17.05
C VAL A 727 28.28 3.10 -17.07
N LYS A 728 29.07 2.62 -16.11
CA LYS A 728 29.33 1.17 -15.98
C LYS A 728 28.04 0.46 -15.53
N GLY A 729 27.18 0.16 -16.49
CA GLY A 729 25.95 -0.60 -16.31
C GLY A 729 26.27 -2.00 -15.81
N TYR A 730 26.15 -2.18 -14.49
CA TYR A 730 25.84 -3.50 -13.96
C TYR A 730 24.36 -3.77 -14.30
N PRO A 731 23.99 -4.98 -14.73
CA PRO A 731 22.58 -5.32 -14.90
C PRO A 731 21.82 -5.04 -13.60
N ARG A 732 20.76 -4.23 -13.68
CA ARG A 732 19.94 -3.83 -12.52
C ARG A 732 18.58 -4.50 -12.62
N ARG A 733 18.21 -5.25 -11.58
CA ARG A 733 16.90 -5.90 -11.48
C ARG A 733 15.84 -4.87 -11.06
N VAL A 734 14.98 -4.49 -11.99
CA VAL A 734 13.83 -3.59 -11.78
C VAL A 734 12.55 -4.40 -11.54
N TYR A 735 11.55 -3.76 -10.95
CA TYR A 735 10.24 -4.32 -10.61
C TYR A 735 9.20 -3.23 -10.90
N SER A 736 8.20 -3.57 -11.69
CA SER A 736 7.05 -2.71 -12.03
C SER A 736 6.06 -2.58 -10.88
N ASN A 737 5.01 -1.77 -11.07
CA ASN A 737 3.93 -1.65 -10.09
C ASN A 737 2.68 -2.40 -10.56
N PRO A 738 2.32 -3.56 -9.98
CA PRO A 738 1.19 -4.40 -10.39
C PRO A 738 -0.22 -3.82 -10.12
N THR A 739 -0.30 -2.50 -9.93
CA THR A 739 -1.56 -1.75 -9.77
C THR A 739 -1.64 -0.57 -10.74
N LEU A 740 -0.64 -0.39 -11.61
CA LEU A 740 -0.57 0.66 -12.62
C LEU A 740 0.12 0.14 -13.88
N LYS A 741 -0.71 -0.20 -14.87
CA LYS A 741 -0.34 -0.68 -16.21
C LYS A 741 0.78 0.10 -16.94
N ASP A 742 0.93 1.36 -16.59
CA ASP A 742 1.92 2.28 -17.13
C ASP A 742 2.45 3.03 -15.91
N ALA A 743 3.51 2.47 -15.32
CA ALA A 743 3.99 2.90 -14.02
C ALA A 743 4.61 4.30 -14.10
N ASP A 744 5.44 4.62 -15.09
CA ASP A 744 6.13 5.92 -15.19
C ASP A 744 5.36 7.00 -15.97
N ARG A 745 4.38 6.61 -16.80
CA ARG A 745 3.51 7.44 -17.63
C ARG A 745 4.15 8.00 -18.90
N ASP A 746 5.13 7.30 -19.46
CA ASP A 746 5.69 7.59 -20.79
C ASP A 746 4.75 7.15 -21.95
N GLY A 747 3.84 6.20 -21.69
CA GLY A 747 2.86 5.68 -22.63
C GLY A 747 3.15 4.28 -23.19
N LEU A 748 4.24 3.64 -22.77
CA LEU A 748 4.40 2.20 -22.78
C LEU A 748 3.63 1.57 -21.60
N SER A 749 3.43 0.27 -21.66
CA SER A 749 3.01 -0.50 -20.48
C SER A 749 4.20 -1.27 -19.93
N ASP A 750 4.19 -1.60 -18.64
CA ASP A 750 5.29 -2.28 -17.95
C ASP A 750 5.67 -3.62 -18.65
N ALA A 751 4.70 -4.33 -19.23
CA ALA A 751 4.92 -5.48 -20.13
C ALA A 751 5.68 -5.14 -21.43
N GLN A 752 5.39 -3.99 -22.04
CA GLN A 752 6.08 -3.51 -23.25
C GLN A 752 7.51 -3.09 -22.93
N GLU A 753 7.73 -2.51 -21.76
CA GLU A 753 9.05 -2.11 -21.27
C GLU A 753 9.92 -3.32 -20.94
N LYS A 754 9.38 -4.31 -20.24
CA LYS A 754 10.02 -5.63 -20.06
C LYS A 754 10.42 -6.27 -21.39
N ALA A 755 9.63 -6.07 -22.44
CA ALA A 755 9.93 -6.56 -23.79
C ALA A 755 11.01 -5.73 -24.51
N LYS A 756 11.14 -4.43 -24.23
CA LYS A 756 12.23 -3.55 -24.70
C LYS A 756 13.51 -3.69 -23.85
N GLY A 757 13.40 -4.13 -22.61
CA GLY A 757 14.47 -4.10 -21.60
C GLY A 757 14.63 -2.76 -20.89
N THR A 758 13.65 -1.85 -21.02
CA THR A 758 13.61 -0.52 -20.39
C THR A 758 13.11 -0.57 -18.95
N ASP A 759 13.13 0.56 -18.25
CA ASP A 759 12.88 0.67 -16.81
C ASP A 759 11.51 1.29 -16.49
N PRO A 760 10.57 0.54 -15.87
CA PRO A 760 9.18 0.95 -15.68
C PRO A 760 8.96 2.08 -14.67
N LEU A 761 10.03 2.74 -14.25
CA LEU A 761 10.03 3.83 -13.29
C LEU A 761 10.72 5.09 -13.86
N ASN A 762 11.18 5.06 -15.12
CA ASN A 762 12.00 6.12 -15.71
C ASN A 762 11.70 6.31 -17.23
N PRO A 763 10.95 7.36 -17.62
CA PRO A 763 10.44 7.59 -19.00
C PRO A 763 11.48 7.78 -20.12
N ASP A 764 12.76 7.64 -19.81
CA ASP A 764 13.96 7.89 -20.63
C ASP A 764 15.09 7.07 -19.98
N THR A 765 15.12 5.77 -20.28
CA THR A 765 15.91 4.76 -19.55
C THR A 765 17.41 5.03 -19.59
N ASP A 766 17.93 5.52 -20.72
CA ASP A 766 19.36 5.81 -20.90
C ASP A 766 19.74 7.29 -20.74
N ARG A 767 18.74 8.18 -20.60
CA ARG A 767 18.85 9.60 -20.29
C ARG A 767 19.44 10.43 -21.43
N ASP A 768 19.16 10.07 -22.68
CA ASP A 768 19.59 10.81 -23.89
C ASP A 768 18.67 11.99 -24.25
N GLY A 769 17.42 11.97 -23.75
CA GLY A 769 16.42 13.03 -23.89
C GLY A 769 15.25 12.72 -24.81
N ASP A 770 15.27 11.59 -25.54
CA ASP A 770 14.10 11.00 -26.18
C ASP A 770 13.51 9.91 -25.28
N GLY A 771 12.21 10.01 -24.95
CA GLY A 771 11.59 9.04 -24.03
C GLY A 771 11.36 7.66 -24.65
N ASP A 772 11.32 6.62 -23.82
CA ASP A 772 11.42 5.21 -24.25
C ASP A 772 10.34 4.80 -25.25
N ALA A 773 9.12 5.34 -25.15
CA ALA A 773 8.02 5.18 -26.09
C ALA A 773 8.36 5.67 -27.51
N SER A 774 9.17 6.71 -27.62
CA SER A 774 9.51 7.42 -28.85
C SER A 774 10.89 7.07 -29.41
N ASP A 775 11.82 6.62 -28.57
CA ASP A 775 13.17 6.27 -28.98
C ASP A 775 13.22 4.90 -29.71
N PRO A 776 13.84 4.82 -30.90
CA PRO A 776 14.18 3.53 -31.53
C PRO A 776 15.24 2.68 -30.80
N GLN A 777 16.04 3.24 -29.87
CA GLN A 777 17.16 2.56 -29.18
C GLN A 777 17.26 2.94 -27.68
N PRO A 778 16.21 2.73 -26.85
CA PRO A 778 16.08 3.25 -25.46
C PRO A 778 17.02 2.63 -24.41
N LEU A 779 18.13 2.06 -24.86
CA LEU A 779 19.20 1.48 -24.06
C LEU A 779 20.59 1.90 -24.58
N ASP A 780 20.70 2.71 -25.65
CA ASP A 780 21.96 3.21 -26.20
C ASP A 780 21.89 4.75 -26.40
N PRO A 781 22.38 5.55 -25.43
CA PRO A 781 22.32 7.01 -25.44
C PRO A 781 23.27 7.66 -26.48
N GLY A 782 23.82 6.84 -27.38
CA GLY A 782 24.47 7.27 -28.61
C GLY A 782 23.52 7.44 -29.80
N VAL A 783 22.22 7.09 -29.69
CA VAL A 783 21.33 6.90 -30.85
C VAL A 783 20.00 7.66 -30.80
N THR A 784 19.98 8.89 -30.24
CA THR A 784 18.89 9.88 -30.40
C THR A 784 18.11 9.80 -31.73
N SER A 785 16.79 9.93 -31.64
CA SER A 785 15.90 10.06 -32.79
C SER A 785 16.27 11.31 -33.60
N ASN A 786 16.01 11.27 -34.91
CA ASN A 786 16.32 12.41 -35.77
C ASN A 786 15.13 13.37 -35.82
N VAL A 787 15.19 14.45 -35.04
CA VAL A 787 14.16 15.48 -35.01
C VAL A 787 14.28 16.36 -36.27
N ALA A 788 13.15 16.74 -36.87
CA ALA A 788 13.18 17.62 -38.04
C ALA A 788 13.51 19.08 -37.65
N PRO A 789 14.29 19.81 -38.48
CA PRO A 789 14.70 21.18 -38.16
C PRO A 789 13.52 22.16 -38.13
N VAL A 790 13.69 23.30 -37.47
CA VAL A 790 12.68 24.35 -37.27
C VAL A 790 13.14 25.70 -37.84
N ILE A 791 12.26 26.38 -38.57
CA ILE A 791 12.50 27.77 -39.03
C ILE A 791 12.00 28.76 -37.97
N GLY A 792 12.91 29.24 -37.12
CA GLY A 792 12.63 30.19 -36.04
C GLY A 792 12.13 31.55 -36.52
N SER A 793 12.68 32.08 -37.63
CA SER A 793 12.20 33.34 -38.23
C SER A 793 12.41 33.38 -39.74
N ALA A 794 11.57 34.15 -40.45
CA ALA A 794 11.74 34.49 -41.86
C ALA A 794 11.07 35.85 -42.10
N ALA A 795 11.83 36.82 -42.62
CA ALA A 795 11.37 38.18 -42.89
C ALA A 795 11.87 38.65 -44.27
N ALA A 796 10.97 39.23 -45.07
CA ALA A 796 11.28 39.77 -46.38
C ALA A 796 11.24 41.30 -46.38
N SER A 797 12.18 41.93 -47.09
CA SER A 797 12.20 43.36 -47.37
C SER A 797 12.37 43.61 -48.88
N VAL A 798 11.62 44.58 -49.41
CA VAL A 798 11.68 44.98 -50.82
C VAL A 798 12.58 46.21 -50.93
N GLY A 799 13.60 46.14 -51.78
CA GLY A 799 14.52 47.24 -52.08
C GLY A 799 14.56 47.52 -53.58
N ILE A 800 14.36 48.78 -53.96
CA ILE A 800 14.48 49.20 -55.36
C ILE A 800 15.94 49.60 -55.63
N VAL A 801 16.70 48.71 -56.26
CA VAL A 801 18.07 48.97 -56.72
C VAL A 801 18.12 48.82 -58.24
N GLY A 802 18.21 49.93 -58.98
CA GLY A 802 18.61 49.93 -60.41
C GLY A 802 17.69 49.24 -61.42
N THR A 803 16.52 48.70 -61.01
CA THR A 803 15.62 47.80 -61.76
C THR A 803 16.15 46.38 -61.96
N PRO A 804 15.28 45.33 -61.91
CA PRO A 804 13.91 45.29 -61.37
C PRO A 804 13.88 45.38 -59.83
N GLU A 805 12.75 45.09 -59.17
CA GLU A 805 12.66 45.13 -57.71
C GLU A 805 13.35 43.91 -57.07
N ARG A 806 14.29 44.19 -56.14
CA ARG A 806 15.02 43.16 -55.40
C ARG A 806 14.38 42.90 -54.07
N VAL A 807 14.09 41.64 -53.79
CA VAL A 807 13.61 41.17 -52.49
C VAL A 807 14.77 40.54 -51.75
N SER A 808 14.98 40.97 -50.51
CA SER A 808 15.93 40.35 -49.58
C SER A 808 15.16 39.58 -48.52
N LEU A 809 15.51 38.31 -48.32
CA LEU A 809 14.95 37.46 -47.27
C LEU A 809 16.05 37.15 -46.26
N SER A 810 15.75 37.30 -44.96
CA SER A 810 16.62 36.85 -43.88
C SER A 810 15.83 36.16 -42.78
N GLY A 811 16.50 35.29 -42.02
CA GLY A 811 15.85 34.51 -40.98
C GLY A 811 16.80 33.64 -40.18
N THR A 812 16.20 32.78 -39.36
CA THR A 812 16.92 31.84 -38.50
C THR A 812 16.31 30.44 -38.60
N ALA A 813 17.17 29.44 -38.56
CA ALA A 813 16.81 28.03 -38.49
C ALA A 813 17.62 27.35 -37.38
N SER A 814 17.06 26.33 -36.77
CA SER A 814 17.68 25.57 -35.67
C SER A 814 17.27 24.12 -35.74
N ASP A 815 18.12 23.25 -35.22
CA ASP A 815 17.90 21.82 -35.15
C ASP A 815 18.24 21.32 -33.73
N GLN A 816 17.42 20.42 -33.17
CA GLN A 816 17.58 19.94 -31.80
C GLN A 816 18.81 19.03 -31.65
N ASN A 817 19.11 18.23 -32.69
CA ASN A 817 20.30 17.37 -32.76
C ASN A 817 21.53 18.14 -33.33
N ASN A 818 21.44 19.47 -33.50
CA ASN A 818 22.49 20.36 -34.02
C ASN A 818 23.04 19.98 -35.41
N ASN A 819 22.27 19.25 -36.23
CA ASN A 819 22.74 18.59 -37.44
C ASN A 819 22.24 19.25 -38.76
N LEU A 820 21.74 20.49 -38.68
CA LEU A 820 21.19 21.28 -39.79
C LEU A 820 22.17 21.38 -40.97
N SER A 821 21.80 20.84 -42.14
CA SER A 821 22.66 20.81 -43.34
C SER A 821 22.41 21.94 -44.33
N GLY A 822 21.19 22.49 -44.37
CA GLY A 822 20.84 23.55 -45.32
C GLY A 822 19.48 24.18 -45.08
N VAL A 823 19.25 25.34 -45.72
CA VAL A 823 17.94 25.96 -45.86
C VAL A 823 17.65 26.21 -47.34
N THR A 824 16.50 25.74 -47.81
CA THR A 824 16.00 25.97 -49.17
C THR A 824 14.86 26.99 -49.15
N ILE A 825 14.94 27.96 -50.06
CA ILE A 825 14.01 29.07 -50.24
C ILE A 825 13.43 28.94 -51.64
N ALA A 826 12.11 28.88 -51.77
CA ALA A 826 11.40 28.95 -53.04
C ALA A 826 10.67 30.28 -53.16
N TRP A 827 10.94 31.06 -54.22
CA TRP A 827 10.53 32.46 -54.31
C TRP A 827 9.10 32.70 -54.85
N GLY A 828 8.36 31.63 -55.16
CA GLY A 828 6.96 31.70 -55.60
C GLY A 828 6.75 32.07 -57.07
N ASP A 829 7.82 32.35 -57.82
CA ASP A 829 7.82 32.54 -59.29
C ASP A 829 8.46 31.37 -60.05
N GLY A 830 8.86 30.31 -59.34
CA GLY A 830 9.57 29.15 -59.86
C GLY A 830 11.08 29.14 -59.57
N ALA A 831 11.67 30.25 -59.12
CA ALA A 831 13.05 30.29 -58.68
C ALA A 831 13.24 29.69 -57.28
N THR A 832 14.41 29.09 -57.04
CA THR A 832 14.83 28.59 -55.72
C THR A 832 16.24 29.06 -55.38
N SER A 833 16.58 29.04 -54.09
CA SER A 833 17.90 29.35 -53.56
C SER A 833 18.19 28.46 -52.36
N SER A 834 19.44 28.02 -52.19
CA SER A 834 19.85 27.17 -51.07
C SER A 834 21.01 27.80 -50.32
N VAL A 835 20.93 27.78 -48.99
CA VAL A 835 21.94 28.33 -48.06
C VAL A 835 22.52 27.19 -47.24
N THR A 836 23.81 26.91 -47.42
CA THR A 836 24.52 25.78 -46.78
C THR A 836 25.76 26.21 -45.99
N SER A 837 26.30 27.41 -46.23
CA SER A 837 27.50 27.91 -45.54
C SER A 837 27.24 28.52 -44.15
N ASN A 838 25.99 28.89 -43.87
CA ASN A 838 25.50 29.31 -42.55
C ASN A 838 23.97 29.12 -42.49
N PRO A 839 23.45 27.88 -42.44
CA PRO A 839 22.01 27.63 -42.52
C PRO A 839 21.26 28.14 -41.27
N ALA A 840 21.93 28.25 -40.11
CA ALA A 840 21.32 28.71 -38.87
C ALA A 840 20.89 30.19 -38.89
N ALA A 841 21.58 31.04 -39.65
CA ALA A 841 21.25 32.45 -39.86
C ALA A 841 21.27 32.76 -41.36
N PHE A 842 20.26 32.26 -42.08
CA PHE A 842 20.19 32.32 -43.53
C PHE A 842 19.81 33.71 -44.05
N ALA A 843 20.38 34.08 -45.21
CA ALA A 843 20.00 35.26 -45.97
C ALA A 843 20.14 35.00 -47.47
N ALA A 844 19.21 35.52 -48.28
CA ALA A 844 19.21 35.40 -49.74
C ALA A 844 18.51 36.59 -50.41
N THR A 845 18.75 36.79 -51.71
CA THR A 845 18.14 37.87 -52.49
C THR A 845 17.64 37.37 -53.83
N HIS A 846 16.52 37.89 -54.31
CA HIS A 846 15.93 37.55 -55.61
C HIS A 846 15.31 38.76 -56.31
N ASP A 847 15.30 38.73 -57.65
CA ASP A 847 14.89 39.84 -58.51
C ASP A 847 13.65 39.43 -59.33
N TYR A 848 12.49 40.05 -59.07
CA TYR A 848 11.22 39.64 -59.71
C TYR A 848 10.98 40.36 -61.04
N ALA A 849 10.65 39.58 -62.09
CA ALA A 849 10.44 40.10 -63.44
C ALA A 849 9.09 40.82 -63.66
N ALA A 850 8.09 40.55 -62.81
CA ALA A 850 6.74 41.10 -62.93
C ALA A 850 6.21 41.61 -61.59
N SER A 851 5.34 42.62 -61.64
CA SER A 851 4.60 43.10 -60.47
C SER A 851 3.53 42.08 -60.06
N GLY A 852 3.46 41.72 -58.79
CA GLY A 852 2.56 40.69 -58.28
C GLY A 852 2.72 40.48 -56.78
N SER A 853 1.91 39.57 -56.24
CA SER A 853 2.06 39.05 -54.88
C SER A 853 2.60 37.63 -54.97
N TYR A 854 3.75 37.38 -54.34
CA TYR A 854 4.47 36.11 -54.38
C TYR A 854 4.56 35.51 -52.99
N THR A 855 4.32 34.20 -52.88
CA THR A 855 4.48 33.46 -51.63
C THR A 855 5.84 32.78 -51.64
N VAL A 856 6.77 33.34 -50.85
CA VAL A 856 8.09 32.74 -50.61
C VAL A 856 7.94 31.64 -49.57
N SER A 857 8.52 30.47 -49.80
CA SER A 857 8.49 29.32 -48.89
C SER A 857 9.90 28.98 -48.43
N VAL A 858 10.08 28.73 -47.13
CA VAL A 858 11.37 28.39 -46.51
C VAL A 858 11.28 27.02 -45.83
N ILE A 859 12.22 26.14 -46.15
CA ILE A 859 12.32 24.77 -45.62
C ILE A 859 13.76 24.53 -45.15
N GLY A 860 13.95 24.13 -43.90
CA GLY A 860 15.22 23.64 -43.38
C GLY A 860 15.40 22.16 -43.69
N THR A 861 16.64 21.70 -43.80
CA THR A 861 16.98 20.29 -44.02
C THR A 861 18.16 19.90 -43.13
N ASP A 862 18.08 18.75 -42.49
CA ASP A 862 19.17 18.21 -41.65
C ASP A 862 20.16 17.35 -42.45
N SER A 863 21.18 16.79 -41.77
CA SER A 863 22.18 15.91 -42.39
C SER A 863 21.70 14.50 -42.71
N LYS A 864 20.57 14.04 -42.13
CA LYS A 864 19.97 12.71 -42.37
C LYS A 864 18.84 12.76 -43.43
N GLY A 865 18.38 13.95 -43.82
CA GLY A 865 17.42 14.21 -44.89
C GLY A 865 16.00 14.59 -44.45
N LEU A 866 15.69 14.79 -43.17
CA LEU A 866 14.37 15.32 -42.80
C LEU A 866 14.29 16.83 -43.02
N THR A 867 13.06 17.31 -43.19
CA THR A 867 12.76 18.69 -43.59
C THR A 867 11.79 19.36 -42.65
N SER A 868 12.00 20.65 -42.37
CA SER A 868 11.06 21.46 -41.60
C SER A 868 9.70 21.57 -42.29
N PRO A 869 8.61 21.82 -41.55
CA PRO A 869 7.40 22.41 -42.12
C PRO A 869 7.75 23.69 -42.90
N ALA A 870 7.07 23.90 -44.03
CA ALA A 870 7.30 25.04 -44.90
C ALA A 870 6.80 26.34 -44.24
N ARG A 871 7.71 27.27 -43.94
CA ARG A 871 7.36 28.60 -43.43
C ARG A 871 7.21 29.59 -44.58
N THR A 872 6.03 30.19 -44.72
CA THR A 872 5.71 31.08 -45.84
C THR A 872 5.78 32.56 -45.48
N VAL A 873 6.19 33.39 -46.45
CA VAL A 873 6.23 34.86 -46.36
C VAL A 873 5.68 35.44 -47.66
N THR A 874 4.66 36.30 -47.57
CA THR A 874 4.10 36.99 -48.74
C THR A 874 4.88 38.26 -49.05
N VAL A 875 5.27 38.44 -50.32
CA VAL A 875 6.01 39.60 -50.81
C VAL A 875 5.26 40.25 -51.96
N ASN A 876 5.06 41.56 -51.90
CA ASN A 876 4.35 42.33 -52.92
C ASN A 876 5.35 43.17 -53.72
N VAL A 877 5.31 43.04 -55.04
CA VAL A 877 6.24 43.63 -56.01
C VAL A 877 5.48 44.60 -56.92
N THR A 878 5.98 45.82 -57.13
CA THR A 878 5.31 46.90 -57.90
C THR A 878 5.98 47.19 -59.25
N ASN A 879 5.23 47.80 -60.19
CA ASN A 879 5.80 48.34 -61.43
C ASN A 879 4.98 49.53 -61.95
N PHE A 880 5.42 50.75 -61.63
CA PHE A 880 4.71 51.98 -61.99
C PHE A 880 4.72 52.34 -63.48
N LYS A 881 5.45 51.62 -64.34
CA LYS A 881 5.34 51.80 -65.80
C LYS A 881 4.08 51.16 -66.36
N THR A 882 3.54 50.13 -65.71
CA THR A 882 2.36 49.40 -66.18
C THR A 882 1.13 50.31 -66.21
N GLY A 883 0.64 50.63 -67.41
CA GLY A 883 -0.52 51.49 -67.62
C GLY A 883 -0.26 53.00 -67.46
N LEU A 884 1.00 53.44 -67.30
CA LEU A 884 1.36 54.86 -67.28
C LEU A 884 1.19 55.46 -68.68
N LYS A 885 0.43 56.55 -68.79
CA LYS A 885 0.05 57.18 -70.07
C LYS A 885 0.68 58.56 -70.29
N ALA A 886 0.96 59.28 -69.21
CA ALA A 886 1.79 60.48 -69.24
C ALA A 886 2.35 60.73 -67.84
N PHE A 887 3.56 61.26 -67.77
CA PHE A 887 4.24 61.63 -66.52
C PHE A 887 4.96 62.95 -66.73
N TYR A 888 4.43 64.00 -66.11
CA TYR A 888 4.99 65.33 -66.08
C TYR A 888 5.61 65.58 -64.70
N PRO A 889 6.95 65.43 -64.53
CA PRO A 889 7.64 65.80 -63.30
C PRO A 889 7.74 67.31 -63.10
N LEU A 890 7.31 68.13 -64.07
CA LEU A 890 7.24 69.60 -64.05
C LEU A 890 8.57 70.37 -63.90
N GLN A 891 9.64 69.77 -63.37
CA GLN A 891 11.04 70.25 -63.36
C GLN A 891 11.56 70.76 -64.72
N SER A 892 10.95 70.32 -65.82
CA SER A 892 11.40 70.52 -67.20
C SER A 892 10.43 71.38 -68.03
N GLY A 893 9.49 72.08 -67.39
CA GLY A 893 8.59 73.03 -68.06
C GLY A 893 7.49 72.37 -68.91
N GLY A 894 7.04 71.17 -68.52
CA GLY A 894 5.92 70.46 -69.17
C GLY A 894 6.29 69.21 -69.98
N LYS A 895 7.57 68.79 -70.03
CA LYS A 895 7.95 67.57 -70.76
C LYS A 895 7.37 66.29 -70.15
N ASP A 896 7.02 65.33 -71.00
CA ASP A 896 6.64 63.98 -70.63
C ASP A 896 7.89 63.09 -70.44
N GLU A 897 8.02 62.49 -69.25
CA GLU A 897 9.02 61.46 -68.94
C GLU A 897 8.40 60.04 -68.96
N SER A 898 7.15 59.84 -69.41
CA SER A 898 6.57 58.49 -69.59
C SER A 898 7.13 57.72 -70.81
N GLY A 899 7.84 58.42 -71.70
CA GLY A 899 8.53 57.82 -72.84
C GLY A 899 7.70 57.78 -74.13
N ASN A 900 6.58 58.52 -74.20
CA ASN A 900 5.74 58.61 -75.40
C ASN A 900 5.69 60.01 -76.03
N ALA A 901 6.46 60.97 -75.49
CA ALA A 901 6.66 62.32 -76.02
C ALA A 901 5.38 63.17 -76.11
N LEU A 902 4.40 62.93 -75.23
CA LEU A 902 3.20 63.77 -75.09
C LEU A 902 3.49 65.04 -74.26
N ASP A 903 4.51 65.81 -74.64
CA ASP A 903 4.92 67.05 -73.96
C ASP A 903 3.74 68.05 -73.86
N ALA A 904 3.56 68.63 -72.66
CA ALA A 904 2.52 69.62 -72.38
C ALA A 904 3.01 71.06 -72.67
N SER A 905 2.08 71.92 -73.09
CA SER A 905 2.34 73.34 -73.35
C SER A 905 2.04 74.19 -72.12
N LEU A 906 2.92 75.14 -71.80
CA LEU A 906 2.71 76.14 -70.75
C LEU A 906 2.18 77.45 -71.34
N ASN A 907 1.08 77.95 -70.78
CA ASN A 907 0.38 79.15 -71.23
C ASN A 907 0.53 80.26 -70.17
N GLY A 908 0.89 81.48 -70.60
CA GLY A 908 1.16 82.59 -69.68
C GLY A 908 2.53 82.49 -68.99
N ALA A 909 3.61 82.33 -69.78
CA ALA A 909 4.97 82.03 -69.31
C ALA A 909 5.57 83.03 -68.30
N GLY A 910 5.06 84.26 -68.17
CA GLY A 910 5.47 85.21 -67.14
C GLY A 910 4.90 84.92 -65.75
N CYS A 911 3.79 84.16 -65.66
CA CYS A 911 3.04 83.90 -64.43
C CYS A 911 3.29 82.50 -63.85
N ILE A 912 4.08 81.66 -64.53
CA ILE A 912 4.51 80.34 -64.04
C ILE A 912 6.01 80.42 -63.73
N LYS A 913 6.42 80.06 -62.51
CA LYS A 913 7.83 80.10 -62.09
C LYS A 913 8.28 78.74 -61.56
N PRO A 914 9.53 78.30 -61.78
CA PRO A 914 10.06 77.15 -61.07
C PRO A 914 10.09 77.41 -59.55
N THR A 915 9.77 76.38 -58.75
CA THR A 915 9.73 76.44 -57.28
C THR A 915 10.38 75.21 -56.65
N ALA A 916 10.52 75.22 -55.33
CA ALA A 916 11.03 74.10 -54.56
C ALA A 916 9.99 72.96 -54.50
N ASP A 917 10.39 71.75 -54.84
CA ASP A 917 9.56 70.54 -54.81
C ASP A 917 9.26 70.05 -53.38
N ARG A 918 8.70 68.83 -53.26
CA ARG A 918 8.40 68.19 -51.97
C ARG A 918 9.61 67.82 -51.10
N TRP A 919 10.82 67.87 -51.66
CA TRP A 919 12.09 67.70 -50.94
C TRP A 919 12.85 69.03 -50.75
N ASN A 920 12.18 70.17 -50.99
CA ASN A 920 12.75 71.51 -51.01
C ASN A 920 13.84 71.73 -52.08
N VAL A 921 13.86 70.93 -53.14
CA VAL A 921 14.82 71.10 -54.25
C VAL A 921 14.29 72.17 -55.19
N ASN A 922 14.95 73.32 -55.19
CA ASN A 922 14.63 74.44 -56.05
C ASN A 922 14.57 74.02 -57.53
N THR A 923 13.60 74.61 -58.25
CA THR A 923 13.32 74.40 -59.67
C THR A 923 12.87 72.99 -60.09
N GLN A 924 12.58 72.06 -59.17
CA GLN A 924 12.04 70.75 -59.53
C GLN A 924 10.51 70.69 -59.58
N ALA A 925 9.80 71.72 -59.10
CA ALA A 925 8.35 71.88 -59.24
C ALA A 925 7.99 73.20 -59.94
N LEU A 926 6.70 73.40 -60.29
CA LEU A 926 6.20 74.66 -60.86
C LEU A 926 5.23 75.35 -59.89
N LEU A 927 5.43 76.66 -59.69
CA LEU A 927 4.52 77.57 -59.00
C LEU A 927 3.67 78.29 -60.05
N PHE A 928 2.35 78.10 -59.96
CA PHE A 928 1.37 78.73 -60.83
C PHE A 928 0.87 80.05 -60.24
N ASN A 929 0.64 81.02 -61.13
CA ASN A 929 0.18 82.39 -60.84
C ASN A 929 1.05 83.18 -59.85
N ALA A 930 2.37 83.04 -59.92
CA ALA A 930 3.32 83.41 -58.85
C ALA A 930 3.26 84.88 -58.34
N ASP A 931 2.83 85.84 -59.17
CA ASP A 931 2.87 87.29 -58.88
C ASP A 931 1.48 87.96 -59.05
N SER A 932 0.45 87.44 -58.38
CA SER A 932 -0.97 87.81 -58.54
C SER A 932 -1.36 89.27 -58.21
N GLY A 933 -0.39 90.15 -57.95
CA GLY A 933 -0.55 91.60 -57.74
C GLY A 933 0.19 92.47 -58.75
N SER A 934 0.80 91.86 -59.79
CA SER A 934 1.53 92.56 -60.85
C SER A 934 0.67 92.72 -62.11
N ALA A 935 0.83 93.83 -62.84
CA ALA A 935 -0.06 94.26 -63.92
C ALA A 935 -0.09 93.37 -65.20
N GLY A 936 0.51 92.17 -65.15
CA GLY A 936 0.47 91.15 -66.21
C GLY A 936 -0.05 89.78 -65.78
N CYS A 937 -0.27 89.54 -64.48
CA CYS A 937 -0.74 88.25 -63.92
C CYS A 937 -2.01 88.41 -63.05
N GLY A 938 -2.82 89.43 -63.34
CA GLY A 938 -4.00 89.81 -62.54
C GLY A 938 -5.30 89.89 -63.35
N GLY A 939 -5.46 89.07 -64.39
CA GLY A 939 -6.67 88.99 -65.21
C GLY A 939 -6.93 87.56 -65.69
N ASP A 940 -8.16 87.30 -66.13
CA ASP A 940 -8.84 86.00 -66.24
C ASP A 940 -8.19 84.93 -67.17
N ALA A 941 -6.98 85.13 -67.70
CA ALA A 941 -6.43 84.32 -68.80
C ALA A 941 -4.89 84.10 -68.81
N SER A 942 -4.18 84.12 -67.66
CA SER A 942 -2.71 84.04 -67.66
C SER A 942 -2.09 83.15 -66.56
N GLY A 943 -1.76 81.89 -66.90
CA GLY A 943 -0.88 81.02 -66.10
C GLY A 943 -1.40 79.60 -65.85
N GLY A 944 -1.25 78.70 -66.82
CA GLY A 944 -1.65 77.29 -66.69
C GLY A 944 -0.92 76.36 -67.67
N MET A 945 -1.14 75.05 -67.56
CA MET A 945 -0.57 74.03 -68.45
C MET A 945 -1.67 73.26 -69.20
N THR A 946 -1.45 72.97 -70.48
CA THR A 946 -2.35 72.19 -71.34
C THR A 946 -1.64 70.96 -71.90
N THR A 947 -2.19 69.77 -71.66
CA THR A 947 -1.65 68.51 -72.20
C THR A 947 -2.12 68.28 -73.65
N PRO A 948 -1.40 67.47 -74.44
CA PRO A 948 -1.96 66.85 -75.64
C PRO A 948 -3.18 65.97 -75.31
N GLY A 949 -3.90 65.50 -76.34
CA GLY A 949 -5.06 64.62 -76.18
C GLY A 949 -4.69 63.24 -75.63
N LEU A 950 -4.70 63.09 -74.29
CA LEU A 950 -4.23 61.89 -73.58
C LEU A 950 -5.08 60.62 -73.85
N ASN A 951 -6.31 60.78 -74.33
CA ASN A 951 -7.22 59.68 -74.69
C ASN A 951 -7.47 58.67 -73.54
N LEU A 952 -7.61 59.18 -72.32
CA LEU A 952 -8.02 58.39 -71.17
C LEU A 952 -9.45 57.86 -71.33
N LYS A 953 -9.66 56.63 -70.88
CA LYS A 953 -10.96 55.97 -70.77
C LYS A 953 -11.05 55.41 -69.36
N THR A 954 -12.26 55.24 -68.84
CA THR A 954 -12.47 54.51 -67.58
C THR A 954 -12.22 53.01 -67.77
N PRO A 955 -11.51 52.34 -66.84
CA PRO A 955 -10.94 52.86 -65.60
C PRO A 955 -9.63 53.65 -65.82
N PHE A 956 -9.40 54.71 -65.04
CA PHE A 956 -8.17 55.52 -65.08
C PHE A 956 -7.78 56.01 -63.68
N SER A 957 -6.52 56.45 -63.53
CA SER A 957 -6.06 57.12 -62.31
C SER A 957 -5.26 58.38 -62.64
N ILE A 958 -5.42 59.43 -61.84
CA ILE A 958 -4.63 60.67 -61.93
C ILE A 958 -3.96 60.88 -60.57
N SER A 959 -2.64 60.99 -60.56
CA SER A 959 -1.82 61.24 -59.37
C SER A 959 -1.12 62.58 -59.53
N PHE A 960 -1.13 63.42 -58.50
CA PHE A 960 -0.42 64.71 -58.50
C PHE A 960 -0.11 65.20 -57.08
N TRP A 961 0.86 66.12 -56.99
CA TRP A 961 1.19 66.82 -55.75
C TRP A 961 0.84 68.30 -55.88
N VAL A 962 0.24 68.85 -54.83
CA VAL A 962 -0.15 70.27 -54.74
C VAL A 962 0.27 70.89 -53.42
N LYS A 963 0.58 72.19 -53.45
CA LYS A 963 0.84 73.03 -52.28
C LYS A 963 0.31 74.45 -52.52
N PRO A 964 -0.94 74.76 -52.13
CA PRO A 964 -1.51 76.10 -52.25
C PRO A 964 -0.73 77.14 -51.43
N ASN A 965 -0.63 78.37 -51.93
CA ASN A 965 0.09 79.45 -51.24
C ASN A 965 -0.86 80.41 -50.50
N GLY A 966 -0.53 80.75 -49.26
CA GLY A 966 -1.18 81.81 -48.49
C GLY A 966 -2.66 81.57 -48.20
N THR A 967 -3.46 82.64 -48.11
CA THR A 967 -4.92 82.59 -47.86
C THR A 967 -5.72 82.00 -49.02
N ASN A 968 -5.12 81.87 -50.21
CA ASN A 968 -5.80 81.45 -51.43
C ASN A 968 -6.13 79.94 -51.46
N ALA A 969 -5.73 79.17 -50.44
CA ALA A 969 -6.18 77.79 -50.25
C ALA A 969 -7.70 77.67 -50.04
N GLN A 970 -8.39 78.76 -49.68
CA GLN A 970 -9.85 78.80 -49.56
C GLN A 970 -10.56 79.31 -50.82
N ASN A 971 -9.82 79.68 -51.88
CA ASN A 971 -10.40 80.15 -53.13
C ASN A 971 -10.84 78.98 -54.02
N ASP A 972 -11.91 79.21 -54.78
CA ASP A 972 -12.45 78.27 -55.74
C ASP A 972 -11.54 78.21 -56.98
N SER A 973 -10.89 77.07 -57.27
CA SER A 973 -9.85 76.97 -58.30
C SER A 973 -9.70 75.59 -58.95
N TRP A 974 -9.44 75.56 -60.26
CA TRP A 974 -9.12 74.34 -61.02
C TRP A 974 -7.71 73.81 -60.70
N LEU A 975 -7.59 72.50 -60.42
CA LEU A 975 -6.30 71.83 -60.24
C LEU A 975 -5.90 71.04 -61.50
N VAL A 976 -6.77 70.13 -61.95
CA VAL A 976 -6.60 69.31 -63.17
C VAL A 976 -7.97 69.04 -63.78
N GLY A 977 -8.23 69.42 -65.03
CA GLY A 977 -9.56 69.30 -65.65
C GLY A 977 -9.54 68.97 -67.13
N GLN A 978 -10.49 68.18 -67.62
CA GLN A 978 -10.66 67.90 -69.04
C GLN A 978 -11.51 68.99 -69.71
N ARG A 979 -11.18 69.41 -70.94
CA ARG A 979 -11.99 70.39 -71.70
C ARG A 979 -13.47 69.96 -71.77
N GLY A 980 -14.39 70.85 -71.44
CA GLY A 980 -15.83 70.55 -71.40
C GLY A 980 -16.27 69.79 -70.14
N ASP A 981 -15.52 69.93 -69.04
CA ASP A 981 -15.85 69.57 -67.66
C ASP A 981 -16.25 68.10 -67.41
N ALA A 982 -15.86 67.21 -68.32
CA ALA A 982 -16.15 65.78 -68.22
C ALA A 982 -15.47 65.08 -67.02
N ALA A 983 -14.31 65.56 -66.58
CA ALA A 983 -13.70 65.19 -65.29
C ALA A 983 -12.79 66.30 -64.76
N ALA A 984 -12.82 66.52 -63.45
CA ALA A 984 -12.26 67.69 -62.79
C ALA A 984 -11.77 67.40 -61.36
N ALA A 985 -10.50 67.70 -61.09
CA ALA A 985 -9.95 67.96 -59.77
C ALA A 985 -9.96 69.48 -59.53
N TYR A 986 -10.56 69.93 -58.43
CA TYR A 986 -10.68 71.35 -58.09
C TYR A 986 -10.67 71.57 -56.58
N LEU A 987 -10.34 72.79 -56.18
CA LEU A 987 -10.37 73.30 -54.82
C LEU A 987 -11.64 74.16 -54.68
N GLY A 988 -12.43 73.97 -53.61
CA GLY A 988 -13.63 74.77 -53.39
C GLY A 988 -14.84 74.37 -54.27
N SER A 989 -15.62 75.35 -54.73
CA SER A 989 -16.80 75.24 -55.61
C SER A 989 -16.54 75.91 -56.96
N VAL A 990 -16.37 75.15 -58.03
CA VAL A 990 -16.01 75.71 -59.35
C VAL A 990 -17.01 75.26 -60.41
N HIS A 991 -17.38 76.15 -61.33
CA HIS A 991 -18.16 75.88 -62.55
C HIS A 991 -19.42 75.00 -62.36
N GLY A 992 -20.21 75.27 -61.32
CA GLY A 992 -21.46 74.55 -61.03
C GLY A 992 -21.30 73.27 -60.19
N HIS A 993 -20.08 72.80 -59.94
CA HIS A 993 -19.84 71.66 -59.06
C HIS A 993 -19.66 72.12 -57.60
N ALA A 994 -20.74 72.08 -56.81
CA ALA A 994 -20.74 72.52 -55.40
C ALA A 994 -19.75 71.72 -54.52
N GLY A 995 -18.73 72.40 -53.97
CA GLY A 995 -17.73 71.84 -53.07
C GLY A 995 -17.54 72.67 -51.80
N GLN A 996 -16.48 72.41 -51.05
CA GLN A 996 -16.19 73.07 -49.78
C GLN A 996 -14.88 73.85 -49.90
N ALA A 997 -14.91 75.14 -49.56
CA ALA A 997 -13.72 75.99 -49.51
C ALA A 997 -12.63 75.34 -48.64
N GLY A 998 -11.37 75.42 -49.09
CA GLY A 998 -10.25 74.75 -48.43
C GLY A 998 -10.01 73.30 -48.86
N ARG A 999 -10.94 72.64 -49.56
CA ARG A 999 -10.92 71.18 -49.75
C ARG A 999 -10.86 70.77 -51.22
N VAL A 1000 -10.02 69.77 -51.50
CA VAL A 1000 -9.91 69.19 -52.84
C VAL A 1000 -11.10 68.27 -53.10
N SER A 1001 -11.80 68.53 -54.21
CA SER A 1001 -12.84 67.69 -54.77
C SER A 1001 -12.33 67.05 -56.07
N PHE A 1002 -12.84 65.85 -56.37
CA PHE A 1002 -12.82 65.29 -57.73
C PHE A 1002 -14.24 65.00 -58.19
N ALA A 1003 -14.58 65.33 -59.43
CA ALA A 1003 -15.87 65.02 -60.04
C ALA A 1003 -15.71 64.51 -61.48
N ILE A 1004 -16.70 63.74 -61.93
CA ILE A 1004 -16.83 63.24 -63.30
C ILE A 1004 -18.27 63.51 -63.73
N ALA A 1005 -18.44 64.29 -64.81
CA ALA A 1005 -19.75 64.61 -65.35
C ALA A 1005 -20.29 63.45 -66.20
N GLY A 1006 -21.62 63.30 -66.26
CA GLY A 1006 -22.27 62.24 -67.03
C GLY A 1006 -23.78 62.38 -67.10
N SER A 1007 -24.41 61.59 -67.97
CA SER A 1007 -25.85 61.69 -68.32
C SER A 1007 -26.84 61.37 -67.18
N GLY A 1008 -26.36 61.05 -65.98
CA GLY A 1008 -27.14 60.85 -64.74
C GLY A 1008 -26.70 61.78 -63.59
N GLY A 1009 -26.09 62.92 -63.91
CA GLY A 1009 -25.49 63.86 -62.95
C GLY A 1009 -24.17 63.35 -62.37
N ASP A 1010 -23.35 64.26 -61.85
CA ASP A 1010 -21.94 64.00 -61.58
C ASP A 1010 -21.67 62.90 -60.54
N LEU A 1011 -20.58 62.16 -60.71
CA LEU A 1011 -19.99 61.33 -59.67
C LEU A 1011 -18.88 62.14 -59.00
N LYS A 1012 -19.07 62.51 -57.72
CA LYS A 1012 -18.19 63.43 -56.98
C LYS A 1012 -17.71 62.83 -55.66
N VAL A 1013 -16.46 63.14 -55.30
CA VAL A 1013 -15.88 62.98 -53.96
C VAL A 1013 -15.25 64.31 -53.52
N THR A 1014 -15.42 64.68 -52.26
CA THR A 1014 -14.71 65.79 -51.60
C THR A 1014 -13.84 65.21 -50.49
N ASP A 1015 -12.61 65.68 -50.34
CA ASP A 1015 -11.80 65.41 -49.16
C ASP A 1015 -12.48 65.97 -47.89
N ALA A 1016 -12.43 65.23 -46.78
CA ALA A 1016 -12.94 65.68 -45.48
C ALA A 1016 -12.00 66.66 -44.73
N GLN A 1017 -10.76 66.83 -45.19
CA GLN A 1017 -9.78 67.77 -44.62
C GLN A 1017 -9.43 68.88 -45.62
N ASP A 1018 -8.97 70.00 -45.07
CA ASP A 1018 -8.47 71.13 -45.87
C ASP A 1018 -7.03 70.83 -46.35
N VAL A 1019 -6.68 71.27 -47.56
CA VAL A 1019 -5.35 71.02 -48.13
C VAL A 1019 -4.28 71.89 -47.45
N SER A 1020 -3.11 71.30 -47.16
CA SER A 1020 -2.05 72.00 -46.45
C SER A 1020 -1.40 73.10 -47.28
N THR A 1021 -1.26 74.29 -46.69
CA THR A 1021 -0.46 75.40 -47.26
C THR A 1021 1.02 75.33 -46.87
N SER A 1022 1.36 74.60 -45.81
CA SER A 1022 2.73 74.48 -45.30
C SER A 1022 3.49 73.28 -45.91
N ALA A 1023 2.78 72.18 -46.17
CA ALA A 1023 3.34 70.94 -46.70
C ALA A 1023 2.76 70.58 -48.08
N TRP A 1024 3.54 69.87 -48.88
CA TRP A 1024 3.06 69.26 -50.11
C TRP A 1024 2.09 68.13 -49.80
N THR A 1025 0.96 68.09 -50.51
CA THR A 1025 -0.08 67.07 -50.33
C THR A 1025 -0.22 66.27 -51.63
N HIS A 1026 -0.12 64.94 -51.52
CA HIS A 1026 -0.32 64.02 -52.64
C HIS A 1026 -1.79 63.67 -52.76
N TYR A 1027 -2.34 63.82 -53.95
CA TYR A 1027 -3.68 63.35 -54.28
C TYR A 1027 -3.64 62.33 -55.41
N VAL A 1028 -4.42 61.25 -55.26
CA VAL A 1028 -4.70 60.31 -56.35
C VAL A 1028 -6.21 60.15 -56.49
N ALA A 1029 -6.75 60.54 -57.65
CA ALA A 1029 -8.11 60.22 -58.04
C ALA A 1029 -8.07 58.90 -58.83
N VAL A 1030 -8.74 57.87 -58.31
CA VAL A 1030 -8.89 56.56 -58.97
C VAL A 1030 -10.34 56.41 -59.41
N VAL A 1031 -10.52 56.15 -60.70
CA VAL A 1031 -11.82 55.86 -61.31
C VAL A 1031 -11.80 54.42 -61.78
N ASP A 1032 -12.54 53.57 -61.10
CA ASP A 1032 -12.63 52.14 -61.44
C ASP A 1032 -14.04 51.77 -61.92
N VAL A 1033 -14.15 50.70 -62.71
CA VAL A 1033 -15.41 50.19 -63.23
C VAL A 1033 -15.56 48.73 -62.86
N THR A 1034 -16.44 48.45 -61.90
CA THR A 1034 -16.73 47.10 -61.43
C THR A 1034 -18.12 46.70 -61.94
N GLY A 1035 -18.16 45.87 -62.98
CA GLY A 1035 -19.41 45.54 -63.69
C GLY A 1035 -20.02 46.79 -64.36
N SER A 1036 -21.24 47.15 -63.99
CA SER A 1036 -21.96 48.31 -64.55
C SER A 1036 -21.84 49.59 -63.71
N ALA A 1037 -21.07 49.58 -62.63
CA ALA A 1037 -20.92 50.72 -61.73
C ALA A 1037 -19.53 51.36 -61.84
N SER A 1038 -19.49 52.69 -61.95
CA SER A 1038 -18.26 53.46 -61.74
C SER A 1038 -18.08 53.78 -60.26
N THR A 1039 -16.87 53.56 -59.75
CA THR A 1039 -16.43 54.04 -58.44
C THR A 1039 -15.38 55.13 -58.65
N LEU A 1040 -15.47 56.18 -57.84
CA LEU A 1040 -14.49 57.24 -57.74
C LEU A 1040 -13.95 57.21 -56.30
N THR A 1041 -12.64 57.01 -56.15
CA THR A 1041 -11.97 57.07 -54.85
C THR A 1041 -10.87 58.13 -54.91
N LEU A 1042 -10.94 59.10 -54.00
CA LEU A 1042 -9.90 60.11 -53.81
C LEU A 1042 -9.00 59.64 -52.66
N TYR A 1043 -7.70 59.59 -52.90
CA TYR A 1043 -6.68 59.30 -51.89
C TYR A 1043 -5.91 60.57 -51.57
N ARG A 1044 -5.55 60.77 -50.30
CA ARG A 1044 -4.60 61.78 -49.82
C ARG A 1044 -3.41 61.08 -49.17
N ASN A 1045 -2.18 61.40 -49.58
CA ASN A 1045 -0.93 60.88 -49.00
C ASN A 1045 -0.91 59.34 -48.87
N GLY A 1046 -1.50 58.62 -49.82
CA GLY A 1046 -1.54 57.15 -49.83
C GLY A 1046 -2.71 56.51 -49.06
N THR A 1047 -3.57 57.30 -48.41
CA THR A 1047 -4.75 56.82 -47.68
C THR A 1047 -6.05 57.32 -48.33
N VAL A 1048 -7.17 56.61 -48.16
CA VAL A 1048 -8.46 57.03 -48.73
C VAL A 1048 -8.93 58.31 -48.03
N ALA A 1049 -9.12 59.38 -48.80
CA ALA A 1049 -9.71 60.65 -48.36
C ALA A 1049 -11.24 60.66 -48.52
N GLY A 1050 -11.76 59.91 -49.50
CA GLY A 1050 -13.18 59.68 -49.69
C GLY A 1050 -13.48 58.79 -50.89
N SER A 1051 -14.70 58.28 -50.99
CA SER A 1051 -15.15 57.43 -52.10
C SER A 1051 -16.63 57.63 -52.40
N ALA A 1052 -17.01 57.57 -53.67
CA ALA A 1052 -18.39 57.58 -54.13
C ALA A 1052 -18.56 56.55 -55.26
N SER A 1053 -19.77 56.02 -55.42
CA SER A 1053 -20.11 55.08 -56.48
C SER A 1053 -21.48 55.39 -57.08
N LYS A 1054 -21.64 55.13 -58.37
CA LYS A 1054 -22.94 55.22 -59.07
C LYS A 1054 -23.12 54.04 -60.04
N PRO A 1055 -24.35 53.51 -60.20
CA PRO A 1055 -24.65 52.38 -61.09
C PRO A 1055 -24.77 52.82 -62.55
N ALA A 1056 -23.77 53.56 -63.04
CA ALA A 1056 -23.62 53.95 -64.43
C ALA A 1056 -22.12 53.96 -64.78
N VAL A 1057 -21.79 53.60 -66.02
CA VAL A 1057 -20.42 53.71 -66.53
C VAL A 1057 -20.21 55.12 -67.08
N TYR A 1058 -19.41 55.93 -66.37
CA TYR A 1058 -19.04 57.27 -66.81
C TYR A 1058 -17.93 57.16 -67.86
N ALA A 1059 -18.14 57.74 -69.05
CA ALA A 1059 -17.16 57.71 -70.13
C ALA A 1059 -16.62 59.13 -70.40
N LEU A 1060 -15.30 59.27 -70.44
CA LEU A 1060 -14.66 60.52 -70.86
C LEU A 1060 -14.69 60.66 -72.38
N ALA A 1061 -14.80 61.91 -72.86
CA ALA A 1061 -14.70 62.22 -74.27
C ALA A 1061 -13.26 61.98 -74.79
N THR A 1062 -13.16 61.32 -75.94
CA THR A 1062 -11.87 61.07 -76.62
C THR A 1062 -11.35 62.34 -77.30
N ASN A 1063 -10.02 62.49 -77.33
CA ASN A 1063 -9.25 63.60 -77.91
C ASN A 1063 -9.36 64.98 -77.22
N ASN A 1064 -9.92 65.07 -76.01
CA ASN A 1064 -9.92 66.34 -75.26
C ASN A 1064 -8.57 66.64 -74.57
N VAL A 1065 -8.20 67.91 -74.58
CA VAL A 1065 -7.08 68.52 -73.83
C VAL A 1065 -7.38 68.51 -72.33
N TRP A 1066 -6.37 68.23 -71.50
CA TRP A 1066 -6.44 68.47 -70.06
C TRP A 1066 -5.72 69.78 -69.70
N TYR A 1067 -6.34 70.57 -68.84
CA TYR A 1067 -5.83 71.79 -68.26
C TYR A 1067 -5.34 71.48 -66.84
N VAL A 1068 -4.25 72.11 -66.42
CA VAL A 1068 -3.67 72.01 -65.08
C VAL A 1068 -3.41 73.42 -64.58
N ALA A 1069 -3.92 73.73 -63.38
CA ALA A 1069 -3.85 75.03 -62.73
C ALA A 1069 -4.45 76.24 -63.50
N GLY A 1070 -5.10 76.02 -64.66
CA GLY A 1070 -5.74 77.06 -65.48
C GLY A 1070 -7.24 76.80 -65.71
N GLY A 1071 -7.99 77.87 -65.99
CA GLY A 1071 -9.42 77.79 -66.30
C GLY A 1071 -9.72 77.16 -67.67
N SER A 1072 -10.93 76.64 -67.86
CA SER A 1072 -11.33 76.03 -69.12
C SER A 1072 -11.71 77.09 -70.18
N GLU A 1073 -11.21 76.94 -71.41
CA GLU A 1073 -11.63 77.79 -72.54
C GLU A 1073 -13.06 77.42 -72.96
N GLY A 1074 -14.06 77.99 -72.27
CA GLY A 1074 -15.47 77.63 -72.44
C GLY A 1074 -16.52 78.72 -72.20
N SER A 1075 -16.25 79.78 -71.41
CA SER A 1075 -17.23 80.87 -71.22
C SER A 1075 -16.62 82.24 -70.90
N ASN A 1076 -16.96 83.20 -71.76
CA ASN A 1076 -16.85 84.66 -71.62
C ASN A 1076 -17.01 85.24 -70.19
N ASN A 1077 -15.86 85.49 -69.54
CA ASN A 1077 -15.52 86.54 -68.56
C ASN A 1077 -16.66 87.10 -67.67
N ASN A 1078 -17.38 86.26 -66.91
CA ASN A 1078 -18.31 86.76 -65.87
C ASN A 1078 -18.72 85.74 -64.77
N SER A 1079 -18.07 84.58 -64.67
CA SER A 1079 -18.19 83.64 -63.54
C SER A 1079 -16.93 83.72 -62.68
N GLY A 1080 -17.08 84.00 -61.38
CA GLY A 1080 -15.98 84.33 -60.45
C GLY A 1080 -15.06 83.19 -60.02
N ASP A 1081 -14.78 82.23 -60.91
CA ASP A 1081 -13.84 81.13 -60.68
C ASP A 1081 -12.39 81.68 -60.64
N SER A 1082 -11.58 81.34 -59.63
CA SER A 1082 -10.21 81.85 -59.50
C SER A 1082 -9.16 80.92 -60.12
N LEU A 1083 -8.05 81.50 -60.64
CA LEU A 1083 -6.89 80.72 -61.08
C LEU A 1083 -6.13 80.14 -59.88
N TYR A 1084 -5.62 78.90 -60.02
CA TYR A 1084 -4.90 78.25 -58.94
C TYR A 1084 -3.60 78.97 -58.58
N TYR A 1085 -3.43 79.26 -57.30
CA TYR A 1085 -2.25 79.92 -56.75
C TYR A 1085 -1.50 78.98 -55.80
N GLY A 1086 -0.49 78.28 -56.32
CA GLY A 1086 0.25 77.28 -55.56
C GLY A 1086 1.27 76.49 -56.37
N GLY A 1087 2.08 75.72 -55.66
CA GLY A 1087 3.00 74.75 -56.23
C GLY A 1087 2.27 73.51 -56.73
N PHE A 1088 2.72 72.98 -57.87
CA PHE A 1088 2.29 71.73 -58.47
C PHE A 1088 3.53 70.89 -58.85
N ASP A 1089 3.48 69.59 -58.59
CA ASP A 1089 4.59 68.64 -58.76
C ASP A 1089 4.07 67.24 -59.18
N ASP A 1090 4.92 66.47 -59.86
CA ASP A 1090 4.78 65.03 -60.17
C ASP A 1090 3.36 64.58 -60.57
N LEU A 1091 2.91 65.07 -61.73
CA LEU A 1091 1.62 64.76 -62.34
C LEU A 1091 1.72 63.50 -63.21
N ARG A 1092 0.89 62.49 -62.93
CA ARG A 1092 0.83 61.23 -63.67
C ARG A 1092 -0.60 60.88 -64.05
N PHE A 1093 -0.76 60.37 -65.27
CA PHE A 1093 -2.01 59.83 -65.78
C PHE A 1093 -1.81 58.34 -66.09
N TYR A 1094 -2.72 57.50 -65.61
CA TYR A 1094 -2.71 56.05 -65.83
C TYR A 1094 -4.00 55.60 -66.53
N THR A 1095 -3.93 54.72 -67.52
CA THR A 1095 -5.07 54.12 -68.22
C THR A 1095 -5.64 52.89 -67.50
N ARG A 1096 -5.57 52.88 -66.16
CA ARG A 1096 -6.13 51.85 -65.29
C ARG A 1096 -6.40 52.41 -63.89
N ALA A 1097 -7.19 51.69 -63.10
CA ALA A 1097 -7.19 51.86 -61.66
C ALA A 1097 -5.83 51.41 -61.07
N LEU A 1098 -5.27 52.22 -60.17
CA LEU A 1098 -4.13 51.83 -59.33
C LEU A 1098 -4.64 51.10 -58.08
N ALA A 1099 -3.90 50.08 -57.66
CA ALA A 1099 -4.22 49.36 -56.43
C ALA A 1099 -3.79 50.15 -55.18
N PRO A 1100 -4.43 49.96 -54.01
CA PRO A 1100 -4.10 50.71 -52.78
C PRO A 1100 -2.62 50.62 -52.36
N TYR A 1101 -1.96 49.49 -52.59
CA TYR A 1101 -0.52 49.33 -52.28
C TYR A 1101 0.37 50.16 -53.22
N GLU A 1102 0.02 50.26 -54.50
CA GLU A 1102 0.72 51.12 -55.47
C GLU A 1102 0.55 52.60 -55.12
N ILE A 1103 -0.65 52.99 -54.66
CA ILE A 1103 -0.96 54.37 -54.25
C ILE A 1103 -0.21 54.75 -52.97
N LYS A 1104 -0.16 53.84 -51.99
CA LYS A 1104 0.64 54.01 -50.77
C LYS A 1104 2.14 54.07 -51.08
N ALA A 1105 2.62 53.27 -52.03
CA ALA A 1105 4.00 53.35 -52.48
C ALA A 1105 4.29 54.71 -53.15
N LEU A 1106 3.42 55.18 -54.06
CA LEU A 1106 3.53 56.50 -54.71
C LEU A 1106 3.58 57.68 -53.73
N SER A 1107 2.94 57.59 -52.55
CA SER A 1107 3.02 58.63 -51.52
C SER A 1107 4.25 58.53 -50.62
N GLN A 1108 4.98 57.41 -50.65
CA GLN A 1108 6.12 57.11 -49.78
C GLN A 1108 7.48 57.17 -50.49
N PHE A 1109 7.55 57.16 -51.83
CA PHE A 1109 8.84 57.14 -52.53
C PHE A 1109 9.66 58.42 -52.34
N ASP A 1110 10.93 58.21 -51.99
CA ASP A 1110 11.95 59.21 -51.78
C ASP A 1110 12.88 59.28 -53.01
N ARG A 1111 12.54 60.18 -53.95
CA ARG A 1111 13.09 60.32 -55.32
C ARG A 1111 13.07 59.07 -56.21
N PHE A 1112 12.62 59.23 -57.45
CA PHE A 1112 13.19 58.44 -58.54
C PHE A 1112 14.61 58.96 -58.78
N PRO A 1113 15.68 58.15 -58.66
CA PRO A 1113 16.96 58.51 -59.25
C PRO A 1113 16.74 58.61 -60.76
N LYS A 1114 17.22 59.70 -61.38
CA LYS A 1114 17.56 59.63 -62.81
C LYS A 1114 18.73 58.63 -62.96
N PRO A 1115 18.82 57.89 -64.08
CA PRO A 1115 19.95 57.01 -64.34
C PRO A 1115 21.29 57.75 -64.32
#